data_AF-A0A4Y4M4G9-F1
#
_entry.id   AF-A0A4Y4M4G9-F1
#
_cell.length_a   1.000
_cell.length_b   1.000
_cell.length_c   1.000
_cell.angle_alpha   90.00
_cell.angle_beta   90.00
_cell.angle_gamma   90.00
#
_symmetry.space_group_name_H-M   'P 1'
#
loop_
_entity.id
_entity.type
_entity.pdbx_description
1 polymer ?
#
loop_
_entity_poly.entity_id
_entity_poly.type
_entity_poly.pdbx_seq_one_letter_code
_entity_poly.pdbx_strand_id
1 'polypeptide(L)'
;MPTTDTIRRYKIFSEEDWANIVFDEYALIEVYAKNMTFHCTEIIGSLLLRGEGCRFPELKHIKGNLSIDAPNCEIPFLETVEGYFKMHCRTQLDQLRKVSGHFKCIIDATFKNLEITGGYVSVKNTKVYARNGQLLKTRVVIPVQYQFQADALLKDGIFDINIIGDNIVIPHREMRGKINVVGKNISFPNLEFVHGTLRIRCNEASGHRFTHHFPELKKLIGNLRLDNTRVLFPKLQEASGSINLQSGSYVNFQALERCGNVVINGGSGVAFPVLTNINGNYQYYGSEICYLHALQYVKGSFNAFKTVAPNIAEIGDLIIHENVDFGRLQKINGKIQIPYHADVQVDFKSLEYLGEWGDSKQQGLQFPVLNCINNYLYSTYDGFEQIAKNIYFKINNNIYLTKDQFIVSRMPFHFMIHEKSYPLRKLIAILKLRHSSFQNFVTREYERQWESFDTPFFTQILNKIESLWDKVEPMKFEEFFNAENRNFKLFCFSYYGVGNLMEKLEAQKINEKEIEVDYIEYDENGNQKLIRKTNRYEVHQVENQKLGIFVWGGRQQYSYAVKCWCPSTKKEHWLWIEQEYKDDALTAIASTFRIHSNLIPYIRCLKRQGDLLICELKEKIAPAGEIWPLTASEYFNLLRAET
;
A
#
# COMPACT_ATOMS: atom_id res chain seq x y z
N MET A 1 -13.32 -21.32 35.62
CA MET A 1 -13.46 -19.88 35.88
C MET A 1 -12.64 -19.14 34.84
N PRO A 2 -13.25 -18.30 34.00
CA PRO A 2 -12.54 -17.55 32.98
C PRO A 2 -12.03 -16.23 33.59
N THR A 3 -10.72 -16.09 33.81
CA THR A 3 -10.13 -14.78 34.09
C THR A 3 -9.64 -14.17 32.79
N THR A 4 -10.59 -13.65 32.01
CA THR A 4 -10.33 -12.59 31.03
C THR A 4 -10.25 -11.27 31.78
N ASP A 5 -9.16 -11.03 32.50
CA ASP A 5 -9.00 -9.74 33.18
C ASP A 5 -8.49 -8.71 32.17
N THR A 6 -9.45 -8.02 31.54
CA THR A 6 -9.20 -6.86 30.68
C THR A 6 -8.58 -5.74 31.50
N ILE A 7 -7.52 -5.10 30.97
CA ILE A 7 -6.90 -3.91 31.58
C ILE A 7 -7.97 -2.87 31.91
N ARG A 8 -8.08 -2.49 33.19
CA ARG A 8 -9.03 -1.49 33.69
C ARG A 8 -8.37 -0.11 33.67
N ARG A 9 -8.91 0.80 32.86
CA ARG A 9 -8.36 2.15 32.67
C ARG A 9 -9.06 3.17 33.57
N TYR A 10 -8.29 3.83 34.42
CA TYR A 10 -8.71 4.94 35.27
C TYR A 10 -8.15 6.25 34.71
N LYS A 11 -9.00 7.23 34.45
CA LYS A 11 -8.58 8.57 34.01
C LYS A 11 -8.83 9.56 35.13
N ILE A 12 -7.77 10.20 35.61
CA ILE A 12 -7.78 11.02 36.82
C ILE A 12 -7.74 12.49 36.43
N PHE A 13 -8.85 13.20 36.62
CA PHE A 13 -8.95 14.65 36.40
C PHE A 13 -9.00 15.42 37.72
N SER A 14 -9.36 14.74 38.83
CA SER A 14 -9.57 15.30 40.16
C SER A 14 -9.15 14.33 41.29
N GLU A 15 -9.26 14.78 42.54
CA GLU A 15 -8.99 13.95 43.72
C GLU A 15 -10.05 12.87 43.93
N GLU A 16 -11.31 13.13 43.56
CA GLU A 16 -12.40 12.16 43.63
C GLU A 16 -12.16 10.97 42.71
N ASP A 17 -11.61 11.19 41.52
CA ASP A 17 -11.24 10.12 40.59
C ASP A 17 -10.15 9.22 41.19
N TRP A 18 -9.22 9.81 41.95
CA TRP A 18 -8.10 9.11 42.58
C TRP A 18 -8.59 8.20 43.72
N ALA A 19 -9.57 8.66 44.51
CA ALA A 19 -10.11 7.89 45.63
C ALA A 19 -10.78 6.57 45.20
N ASN A 20 -11.23 6.49 43.94
CA ASN A 20 -11.97 5.35 43.38
C ASN A 20 -11.08 4.32 42.65
N ILE A 21 -9.75 4.47 42.70
CA ILE A 21 -8.83 3.55 42.02
C ILE A 21 -8.67 2.25 42.83
N VAL A 22 -8.76 1.11 42.13
CA VAL A 22 -8.29 -0.17 42.64
C VAL A 22 -6.87 -0.42 42.14
N PHE A 23 -5.90 -0.46 43.06
CA PHE A 23 -4.49 -0.71 42.75
C PHE A 23 -4.22 -2.21 42.62
N ASP A 24 -4.43 -2.78 41.44
CA ASP A 24 -4.06 -4.16 41.10
C ASP A 24 -3.27 -4.24 39.78
N GLU A 25 -2.83 -5.44 39.41
CA GLU A 25 -1.96 -5.69 38.26
C GLU A 25 -2.61 -5.35 36.90
N TYR A 26 -3.93 -5.22 36.84
CA TYR A 26 -4.68 -4.88 35.63
C TYR A 26 -5.03 -3.39 35.53
N ALA A 27 -4.67 -2.58 36.54
CA ALA A 27 -4.97 -1.15 36.56
C ALA A 27 -4.06 -0.35 35.61
N LEU A 28 -4.65 0.57 34.86
CA LEU A 28 -3.97 1.57 34.03
C LEU A 28 -4.45 2.97 34.45
N ILE A 29 -3.62 3.69 35.20
CA ILE A 29 -3.93 4.99 35.78
C ILE A 29 -3.36 6.08 34.86
N GLU A 30 -4.22 6.88 34.24
CA GLU A 30 -3.88 8.01 33.39
C GLU A 30 -4.20 9.32 34.12
N VAL A 31 -3.19 10.04 34.58
CA VAL A 31 -3.35 11.30 35.32
C VAL A 31 -3.36 12.49 34.36
N TYR A 32 -4.50 13.16 34.25
CA TYR A 32 -4.71 14.38 33.47
C TYR A 32 -4.84 15.64 34.33
N ALA A 33 -5.08 15.48 35.63
CA ALA A 33 -5.08 16.55 36.63
C ALA A 33 -3.80 17.41 36.55
N LYS A 34 -3.90 18.72 36.80
CA LYS A 34 -2.76 19.65 36.77
C LYS A 34 -2.43 20.15 38.18
N ASN A 35 -1.14 20.22 38.51
CA ASN A 35 -0.64 20.76 39.78
C ASN A 35 -1.23 20.09 41.03
N MET A 36 -1.57 18.80 40.94
CA MET A 36 -2.15 18.04 42.04
C MET A 36 -1.13 17.11 42.70
N THR A 37 -1.32 16.87 43.99
CA THR A 37 -0.52 15.94 44.78
C THR A 37 -1.32 14.68 45.07
N PHE A 38 -0.73 13.52 44.79
CA PHE A 38 -1.34 12.22 45.03
C PHE A 38 -0.48 11.42 46.00
N HIS A 39 -1.11 10.90 47.05
CA HIS A 39 -0.43 10.16 48.11
C HIS A 39 -0.58 8.65 47.88
N CYS A 40 0.54 7.99 47.61
CA CYS A 40 0.68 6.53 47.57
C CYS A 40 2.16 6.14 47.62
N THR A 41 2.48 4.96 48.16
CA THR A 41 3.85 4.43 48.23
C THR A 41 4.15 3.42 47.13
N GLU A 42 3.13 2.74 46.60
CA GLU A 42 3.24 1.69 45.59
C GLU A 42 2.06 1.72 44.61
N ILE A 43 2.34 1.45 43.34
CA ILE A 43 1.33 1.23 42.29
C ILE A 43 1.55 -0.17 41.70
N ILE A 44 0.58 -1.07 41.92
CA ILE A 44 0.63 -2.45 41.38
C ILE A 44 0.39 -2.45 39.85
N GLY A 45 -0.42 -1.52 39.35
CA GLY A 45 -0.71 -1.35 37.91
C GLY A 45 0.27 -0.44 37.18
N SER A 46 -0.15 0.09 36.03
CA SER A 46 0.60 1.06 35.22
C SER A 46 0.17 2.51 35.51
N LEU A 47 1.12 3.45 35.48
CA LEU A 47 0.93 4.89 35.69
C LEU A 47 1.37 5.69 34.45
N LEU A 48 0.48 6.54 33.94
CA LEU A 48 0.74 7.46 32.83
C LEU A 48 0.45 8.90 33.31
N LEU A 49 1.49 9.73 33.36
CA LEU A 49 1.38 11.14 33.72
C LEU A 49 1.23 12.00 32.48
N ARG A 50 0.05 12.57 32.28
CA ARG A 50 -0.33 13.41 31.13
C ARG A 50 -0.68 14.85 31.54
N GLY A 51 -0.93 15.10 32.82
CA GLY A 51 -1.15 16.43 33.39
C GLY A 51 0.14 17.04 33.94
N GLU A 52 0.32 18.35 33.71
CA GLU A 52 1.50 19.10 34.15
C GLU A 52 1.51 19.30 35.67
N GLY A 53 2.70 19.25 36.29
CA GLY A 53 2.88 19.66 37.69
C GLY A 53 2.41 18.65 38.74
N CYS A 54 2.13 17.40 38.35
CA CYS A 54 1.67 16.38 39.30
C CYS A 54 2.77 15.94 40.26
N ARG A 55 2.42 15.71 41.53
CA ARG A 55 3.36 15.32 42.58
C ARG A 55 3.00 14.00 43.23
N PHE A 56 3.99 13.14 43.39
CA PHE A 56 3.90 11.86 44.08
C PHE A 56 5.01 11.81 45.14
N PRO A 57 4.82 12.46 46.31
CA PRO A 57 5.88 12.71 47.27
C PRO A 57 6.33 11.48 48.04
N GLU A 58 5.64 10.35 47.90
CA GLU A 58 5.88 9.13 48.69
C GLU A 58 6.07 7.87 47.83
N LEU A 59 5.86 7.97 46.51
CA LEU A 59 5.82 6.83 45.61
C LEU A 59 7.23 6.24 45.40
N LYS A 60 7.39 4.97 45.78
CA LYS A 60 8.66 4.23 45.69
C LYS A 60 8.66 3.14 44.62
N HIS A 61 7.53 2.46 44.42
CA HIS A 61 7.46 1.27 43.58
C HIS A 61 6.32 1.32 42.58
N ILE A 62 6.60 0.95 41.33
CA ILE A 62 5.60 0.71 40.29
C ILE A 62 5.84 -0.68 39.70
N LYS A 63 4.89 -1.61 39.87
CA LYS A 63 5.01 -2.95 39.29
C LYS A 63 4.63 -2.98 37.80
N GLY A 64 3.72 -2.11 37.36
CA GLY A 64 3.39 -1.95 35.95
C GLY A 64 4.31 -0.98 35.21
N ASN A 65 3.79 -0.37 34.15
CA ASN A 65 4.52 0.58 33.31
C ASN A 65 4.46 2.00 33.89
N LEU A 66 5.50 2.81 33.66
CA LEU A 66 5.52 4.24 33.92
C LEU A 66 5.68 5.02 32.60
N SER A 67 4.80 5.99 32.34
CA SER A 67 4.98 6.98 31.26
C SER A 67 4.90 8.39 31.83
N ILE A 68 5.90 9.22 31.53
CA ILE A 68 5.91 10.64 31.90
C ILE A 68 5.85 11.46 30.61
N ASP A 69 4.64 11.93 30.30
CA ASP A 69 4.29 12.62 29.05
C ASP A 69 4.01 14.12 29.26
N ALA A 70 4.12 14.62 30.50
CA ALA A 70 3.87 16.02 30.86
C ALA A 70 5.02 16.63 31.70
N PRO A 71 5.28 17.94 31.57
CA PRO A 71 6.37 18.61 32.28
C PRO A 71 6.05 18.82 33.77
N ASN A 72 7.10 19.16 34.53
CA ASN A 72 7.01 19.58 35.94
C ASN A 72 6.43 18.52 36.90
N CYS A 73 6.36 17.25 36.49
CA CYS A 73 6.00 16.17 37.41
C CYS A 73 7.13 15.91 38.42
N GLU A 74 6.78 15.65 39.68
CA GLU A 74 7.72 15.38 40.78
C GLU A 74 7.44 14.00 41.40
N ILE A 75 8.43 13.08 41.33
CA ILE A 75 8.36 11.73 41.92
C ILE A 75 9.70 11.42 42.63
N PRO A 76 10.04 12.16 43.70
CA PRO A 76 11.40 12.25 44.21
C PRO A 76 11.96 10.95 44.80
N PHE A 77 11.10 10.04 45.26
CA PHE A 77 11.51 8.80 45.94
C PHE A 77 11.27 7.53 45.13
N LEU A 78 10.99 7.64 43.83
CA LEU A 78 10.78 6.44 43.00
C LEU A 78 12.07 5.62 42.92
N GLU A 79 12.02 4.38 43.38
CA GLU A 79 13.16 3.46 43.41
C GLU A 79 13.11 2.42 42.29
N THR A 80 11.92 1.88 41.98
CA THR A 80 11.79 0.75 41.03
C THR A 80 10.58 0.87 40.10
N VAL A 81 10.79 0.53 38.83
CA VAL A 81 9.72 0.28 37.84
C VAL A 81 9.90 -1.14 37.27
N GLU A 82 8.99 -2.05 37.56
CA GLU A 82 9.10 -3.43 37.06
C GLU A 82 8.67 -3.55 35.59
N GLY A 83 7.74 -2.71 35.11
CA GLY A 83 7.32 -2.64 33.72
C GLY A 83 8.15 -1.70 32.84
N TYR A 84 7.56 -1.22 31.75
CA TYR A 84 8.18 -0.30 30.81
C TYR A 84 8.25 1.12 31.37
N PHE A 85 9.37 1.80 31.18
CA PHE A 85 9.53 3.20 31.55
C PHE A 85 9.71 4.07 30.31
N LYS A 86 8.83 5.06 30.14
CA LYS A 86 8.91 6.09 29.11
C LYS A 86 9.02 7.48 29.73
N MET A 87 10.00 8.26 29.31
CA MET A 87 10.19 9.64 29.73
C MET A 87 10.26 10.56 28.52
N HIS A 88 9.24 11.39 28.35
CA HIS A 88 9.16 12.40 27.28
C HIS A 88 9.34 13.82 27.80
N CYS A 89 9.17 14.05 29.10
CA CYS A 89 9.38 15.35 29.75
C CYS A 89 10.36 15.23 30.93
N ARG A 90 10.98 16.35 31.30
CA ARG A 90 12.01 16.38 32.34
C ARG A 90 11.39 16.21 33.72
N THR A 91 11.80 15.14 34.40
CA THR A 91 11.44 14.83 35.78
C THR A 91 12.67 14.32 36.52
N GLN A 92 12.88 14.79 37.74
CA GLN A 92 14.01 14.38 38.58
C GLN A 92 13.68 13.04 39.24
N LEU A 93 14.52 12.03 38.97
CA LEU A 93 14.34 10.65 39.43
C LEU A 93 15.66 10.12 40.02
N ASP A 94 16.22 10.87 40.97
CA ASP A 94 17.56 10.61 41.52
C ASP A 94 17.65 9.29 42.33
N GLN A 95 16.50 8.85 42.86
CA GLN A 95 16.40 7.62 43.63
C GLN A 95 16.10 6.39 42.76
N LEU A 96 15.87 6.54 41.46
CA LEU A 96 15.52 5.43 40.59
C LEU A 96 16.74 4.52 40.41
N ARG A 97 16.60 3.29 40.91
CA ARG A 97 17.65 2.26 40.93
C ARG A 97 17.43 1.18 39.91
N LYS A 98 16.17 0.80 39.64
CA LYS A 98 15.88 -0.36 38.78
C LYS A 98 14.73 -0.10 37.81
N VAL A 99 14.96 -0.46 36.55
CA VAL A 99 13.90 -0.65 35.54
C VAL A 99 14.05 -2.06 34.95
N SER A 100 12.98 -2.87 34.98
CA SER A 100 13.05 -4.26 34.48
C SER A 100 12.48 -4.42 33.06
N GLY A 101 11.67 -3.46 32.59
CA GLY A 101 11.12 -3.45 31.24
C GLY A 101 11.80 -2.48 30.26
N HIS A 102 11.20 -2.27 29.08
CA HIS A 102 11.72 -1.35 28.07
C HIS A 102 11.93 0.06 28.63
N PHE A 103 13.10 0.63 28.38
CA PHE A 103 13.45 2.00 28.77
C PHE A 103 13.45 2.89 27.54
N LYS A 104 12.61 3.93 27.51
CA LYS A 104 12.61 4.96 26.47
C LYS A 104 12.76 6.33 27.09
N CYS A 105 13.77 7.05 26.67
CA CYS A 105 13.99 8.44 27.06
C CYS A 105 14.28 9.26 25.82
N ILE A 106 13.54 10.36 25.61
CA ILE A 106 13.73 11.27 24.47
C ILE A 106 14.15 12.67 24.90
N ILE A 107 14.61 12.80 26.15
CA ILE A 107 15.16 14.02 26.74
C ILE A 107 16.55 13.73 27.30
N ASP A 108 17.34 14.77 27.51
CA ASP A 108 18.61 14.66 28.25
C ASP A 108 18.33 14.40 29.73
N ALA A 109 18.97 13.39 30.31
CA ALA A 109 18.74 13.00 31.69
C ALA A 109 19.94 12.25 32.29
N THR A 110 20.13 12.38 33.60
CA THR A 110 21.15 11.65 34.34
C THR A 110 20.50 10.91 35.49
N PHE A 111 20.62 9.59 35.49
CA PHE A 111 20.14 8.71 36.54
C PHE A 111 21.33 8.13 37.30
N LYS A 112 21.65 8.71 38.45
CA LYS A 112 22.88 8.40 39.20
C LYS A 112 23.00 6.92 39.58
N ASN A 113 21.88 6.29 39.93
CA ASN A 113 21.83 4.96 40.51
C ASN A 113 21.13 3.91 39.63
N LEU A 114 20.67 4.29 38.44
CA LEU A 114 19.81 3.45 37.61
C LEU A 114 20.59 2.29 36.97
N GLU A 115 20.05 1.10 37.18
CA GLU A 115 20.36 -0.14 36.48
C GLU A 115 19.12 -0.58 35.67
N ILE A 116 19.33 -0.88 34.40
CA ILE A 116 18.27 -1.38 33.51
C ILE A 116 18.52 -2.88 33.35
N THR A 117 17.62 -3.68 33.90
CA THR A 117 17.80 -5.12 34.07
C THR A 117 17.06 -5.95 33.01
N GLY A 118 16.25 -5.33 32.15
CA GLY A 118 15.58 -6.00 31.03
C GLY A 118 15.04 -5.03 29.97
N GLY A 119 14.68 -5.55 28.79
CA GLY A 119 14.06 -4.78 27.71
C GLY A 119 15.00 -3.97 26.79
N TYR A 120 14.42 -3.22 25.84
CA TYR A 120 15.13 -2.36 24.88
C TYR A 120 15.37 -0.96 25.44
N VAL A 121 16.56 -0.41 25.23
CA VAL A 121 16.91 0.98 25.53
C VAL A 121 16.75 1.84 24.27
N SER A 122 15.79 2.76 24.32
CA SER A 122 15.52 3.74 23.28
C SER A 122 15.92 5.14 23.74
N VAL A 123 17.01 5.65 23.19
CA VAL A 123 17.37 7.07 23.31
C VAL A 123 17.30 7.71 21.92
N LYS A 124 16.58 8.84 21.78
CA LYS A 124 16.37 9.51 20.47
C LYS A 124 16.92 10.93 20.51
N ASN A 125 18.06 11.15 19.88
CA ASN A 125 18.73 12.46 19.78
C ASN A 125 19.04 13.12 21.14
N THR A 126 19.23 12.32 22.20
CA THR A 126 19.50 12.82 23.55
C THR A 126 20.62 12.07 24.26
N LYS A 127 21.24 12.74 25.21
CA LYS A 127 22.29 12.21 26.09
C LYS A 127 21.66 11.79 27.40
N VAL A 128 21.55 10.48 27.58
CA VAL A 128 21.05 9.89 28.82
C VAL A 128 22.19 9.16 29.50
N TYR A 129 22.45 9.46 30.76
CA TYR A 129 23.50 8.82 31.56
C TYR A 129 22.86 7.97 32.67
N ALA A 130 23.38 6.77 32.87
CA ALA A 130 23.04 5.89 33.98
C ALA A 130 24.31 5.55 34.79
N ARG A 131 24.19 4.70 35.82
CA ARG A 131 25.29 4.31 36.73
C ARG A 131 26.61 3.96 36.01
N ASN A 132 26.52 3.36 34.83
CA ASN A 132 27.66 2.83 34.07
C ASN A 132 28.05 3.67 32.83
N GLY A 133 27.58 4.93 32.74
CA GLY A 133 27.91 5.84 31.63
C GLY A 133 26.72 6.17 30.73
N GLN A 134 27.01 6.64 29.52
CA GLN A 134 25.97 7.07 28.57
C GLN A 134 25.19 5.86 28.03
N LEU A 135 23.87 5.90 28.15
CA LEU A 135 22.97 4.95 27.49
C LEU A 135 22.98 5.22 25.97
N LEU A 136 23.32 4.19 25.20
CA LEU A 136 23.26 4.21 23.75
C LEU A 136 22.04 3.41 23.27
N LYS A 137 21.53 3.72 22.08
CA LYS A 137 20.49 2.93 21.42
C LYS A 137 21.06 1.55 21.08
N THR A 138 20.86 0.58 21.96
CA THR A 138 21.36 -0.78 21.77
C THR A 138 20.22 -1.77 21.95
N ARG A 139 20.02 -2.63 20.95
CA ARG A 139 19.63 -4.02 21.23
C ARG A 139 20.94 -4.76 21.33
N VAL A 140 21.48 -4.92 22.53
CA VAL A 140 22.64 -5.81 22.70
C VAL A 140 22.11 -7.22 22.44
N VAL A 141 22.47 -7.77 21.28
CA VAL A 141 22.20 -9.19 20.98
C VAL A 141 23.28 -9.99 21.68
N ILE A 142 22.88 -10.84 22.63
CA ILE A 142 23.83 -11.63 23.43
C ILE A 142 24.34 -12.79 22.56
N PRO A 143 25.64 -12.82 22.20
CA PRO A 143 26.20 -13.97 21.49
C PRO A 143 26.41 -15.12 22.46
N VAL A 144 25.95 -16.32 22.07
CA VAL A 144 26.15 -17.55 22.84
C VAL A 144 26.92 -18.54 21.97
N GLN A 145 28.18 -18.75 22.31
CA GLN A 145 29.10 -19.68 21.66
C GLN A 145 29.41 -20.90 22.53
N TYR A 146 29.28 -20.78 23.86
CA TYR A 146 29.56 -21.84 24.81
C TYR A 146 28.45 -21.96 25.86
N GLN A 147 28.30 -23.15 26.47
CA GLN A 147 27.26 -23.41 27.47
C GLN A 147 27.30 -22.44 28.66
N PHE A 148 28.49 -22.08 29.17
CA PHE A 148 28.59 -21.15 30.30
C PHE A 148 27.98 -19.76 30.01
N GLN A 149 27.91 -19.35 28.74
CA GLN A 149 27.26 -18.09 28.33
C GLN A 149 25.74 -18.24 28.32
N ALA A 150 25.22 -19.42 27.99
CA ALA A 150 23.81 -19.74 28.13
C ALA A 150 23.39 -19.80 29.61
N ASP A 151 24.23 -20.39 30.46
CA ASP A 151 23.99 -20.49 31.91
C ASP A 151 23.99 -19.11 32.59
N ALA A 152 24.69 -18.13 32.02
CA ALA A 152 24.75 -16.75 32.49
C ALA A 152 23.60 -15.86 31.99
N LEU A 153 22.70 -16.37 31.14
CA LEU A 153 21.54 -15.59 30.65
C LEU A 153 20.59 -15.22 31.80
N LEU A 154 19.96 -14.05 31.68
CA LEU A 154 18.99 -13.56 32.66
C LEU A 154 17.83 -14.56 32.83
N LYS A 155 17.40 -14.82 34.06
CA LYS A 155 16.37 -15.84 34.33
C LYS A 155 14.98 -15.50 33.78
N ASP A 156 14.69 -14.22 33.58
CA ASP A 156 13.39 -13.72 33.11
C ASP A 156 13.17 -13.88 31.60
N GLY A 157 14.22 -14.25 30.84
CA GLY A 157 14.13 -14.50 29.40
C GLY A 157 13.94 -13.25 28.54
N ILE A 158 14.17 -12.04 29.05
CA ILE A 158 13.90 -10.79 28.32
C ILE A 158 15.16 -10.25 27.64
N PHE A 159 15.49 -10.76 26.45
CA PHE A 159 16.67 -10.34 25.70
C PHE A 159 16.64 -10.83 24.24
N ASP A 160 17.46 -10.20 23.38
CA ASP A 160 17.76 -10.73 22.04
C ASP A 160 19.02 -11.64 22.15
N ILE A 161 18.97 -12.87 21.65
CA ILE A 161 20.11 -13.80 21.62
C ILE A 161 20.49 -14.24 20.21
N ASN A 162 21.78 -14.51 20.03
CA ASN A 162 22.34 -15.15 18.86
C ASN A 162 23.19 -16.35 19.27
N ILE A 163 22.66 -17.57 19.09
CA ILE A 163 23.31 -18.82 19.43
C ILE A 163 24.12 -19.30 18.23
N ILE A 164 25.44 -19.18 18.34
CA ILE A 164 26.40 -19.50 17.27
C ILE A 164 27.12 -20.82 17.56
N GLY A 165 27.28 -21.17 18.84
CA GLY A 165 27.93 -22.41 19.27
C GLY A 165 27.04 -23.64 19.14
N ASP A 166 27.67 -24.81 19.11
CA ASP A 166 26.99 -26.10 18.99
C ASP A 166 26.71 -26.73 20.37
N ASN A 167 25.68 -27.59 20.44
CA ASN A 167 25.32 -28.38 21.62
C ASN A 167 25.01 -27.54 22.88
N ILE A 168 24.32 -26.41 22.69
CA ILE A 168 23.91 -25.52 23.79
C ILE A 168 22.49 -25.85 24.25
N VAL A 169 22.30 -25.87 25.57
CA VAL A 169 21.01 -26.00 26.24
C VAL A 169 20.59 -24.65 26.82
N ILE A 170 19.39 -24.20 26.49
CA ILE A 170 18.79 -22.97 27.01
C ILE A 170 17.65 -23.35 27.97
N PRO A 171 17.79 -23.14 29.29
CA PRO A 171 16.88 -23.69 30.29
C PRO A 171 15.58 -22.88 30.50
N HIS A 172 15.42 -21.76 29.78
CA HIS A 172 14.31 -20.82 29.96
C HIS A 172 12.95 -21.42 29.61
N ARG A 173 11.95 -21.08 30.42
CA ARG A 173 10.55 -21.47 30.20
C ARG A 173 9.78 -20.50 29.30
N GLU A 174 10.12 -19.22 29.36
CA GLU A 174 9.56 -18.17 28.51
C GLU A 174 10.68 -17.27 28.03
N MET A 175 10.59 -16.81 26.78
CA MET A 175 11.56 -15.88 26.21
C MET A 175 10.86 -14.75 25.44
N ARG A 176 11.31 -13.52 25.69
CA ARG A 176 10.80 -12.29 25.05
C ARG A 176 11.92 -11.58 24.32
N GLY A 177 11.89 -11.62 22.98
CA GLY A 177 12.92 -11.03 22.14
C GLY A 177 13.14 -11.80 20.85
N LYS A 178 14.26 -11.52 20.18
CA LYS A 178 14.72 -12.24 18.99
C LYS A 178 15.65 -13.37 19.42
N ILE A 179 15.28 -14.59 19.06
CA ILE A 179 16.09 -15.79 19.23
C ILE A 179 16.62 -16.17 17.84
N ASN A 180 17.92 -16.01 17.61
CA ASN A 180 18.58 -16.49 16.40
C ASN A 180 19.45 -17.70 16.74
N VAL A 181 19.22 -18.81 16.04
CA VAL A 181 19.95 -20.06 16.21
C VAL A 181 20.69 -20.37 14.92
N VAL A 182 22.02 -20.48 15.00
CA VAL A 182 22.93 -20.83 13.91
C VAL A 182 23.69 -22.12 14.20
N GLY A 183 24.10 -22.31 15.45
CA GLY A 183 24.80 -23.52 15.88
C GLY A 183 23.92 -24.77 15.89
N LYS A 184 24.54 -25.94 15.96
CA LYS A 184 23.92 -27.27 15.81
C LYS A 184 23.44 -27.84 17.13
N ASN A 185 22.43 -28.71 17.08
CA ASN A 185 21.94 -29.48 18.24
C ASN A 185 21.58 -28.61 19.46
N ILE A 186 20.90 -27.49 19.20
CA ILE A 186 20.46 -26.56 20.25
C ILE A 186 19.15 -27.05 20.84
N SER A 187 19.09 -27.08 22.18
CA SER A 187 17.96 -27.60 22.92
C SER A 187 17.34 -26.55 23.83
N PHE A 188 16.00 -26.47 23.79
CA PHE A 188 15.17 -25.64 24.64
C PHE A 188 14.19 -26.54 25.41
N PRO A 189 14.67 -27.31 26.42
CA PRO A 189 13.90 -28.40 27.02
C PRO A 189 12.65 -27.92 27.77
N ASN A 190 12.67 -26.70 28.32
CA ASN A 190 11.60 -26.18 29.17
C ASN A 190 10.78 -25.07 28.50
N LEU A 191 11.15 -24.64 27.29
CA LEU A 191 10.60 -23.45 26.67
C LEU A 191 9.16 -23.69 26.25
N GLU A 192 8.22 -23.02 26.92
CA GLU A 192 6.79 -23.10 26.64
C GLU A 192 6.28 -21.93 25.79
N PHE A 193 6.89 -20.74 25.94
CA PHE A 193 6.41 -19.50 25.34
C PHE A 193 7.53 -18.69 24.69
N VAL A 194 7.29 -18.23 23.46
CA VAL A 194 8.17 -17.27 22.77
C VAL A 194 7.36 -16.05 22.36
N HIS A 195 7.83 -14.87 22.77
CA HIS A 195 7.29 -13.58 22.36
C HIS A 195 8.34 -12.85 21.52
N GLY A 196 8.19 -12.86 20.21
CA GLY A 196 9.13 -12.23 19.28
C GLY A 196 9.48 -13.13 18.09
N THR A 197 10.71 -13.02 17.60
CA THR A 197 11.14 -13.79 16.42
C THR A 197 11.98 -14.98 16.84
N LEU A 198 11.59 -16.18 16.43
CA LEU A 198 12.42 -17.37 16.47
C LEU A 198 12.96 -17.65 15.06
N ARG A 199 14.27 -17.54 14.88
CA ARG A 199 14.94 -17.84 13.62
C ARG A 199 15.94 -18.97 13.85
N ILE A 200 15.87 -20.00 13.02
CA ILE A 200 16.78 -21.13 13.03
C ILE A 200 17.35 -21.28 11.63
N ARG A 201 18.67 -21.23 11.50
CA ARG A 201 19.37 -21.36 10.21
C ARG A 201 20.56 -22.30 10.38
N CYS A 202 20.82 -23.15 9.40
CA CYS A 202 22.12 -23.82 9.28
C CYS A 202 22.85 -23.35 8.02
N ASN A 203 24.15 -23.03 8.17
CA ASN A 203 25.00 -22.62 7.04
C ASN A 203 25.66 -23.80 6.31
N GLU A 204 25.53 -25.03 6.82
CA GLU A 204 26.16 -26.21 6.23
C GLU A 204 25.25 -26.90 5.21
N ALA A 205 25.83 -27.48 4.16
CA ALA A 205 25.07 -28.16 3.11
C ALA A 205 24.21 -29.32 3.65
N SER A 206 24.60 -29.94 4.76
CA SER A 206 23.86 -31.01 5.47
C SER A 206 22.90 -30.50 6.55
N GLY A 207 22.59 -29.20 6.56
CA GLY A 207 21.82 -28.51 7.61
C GLY A 207 20.48 -29.18 7.99
N HIS A 208 19.79 -29.73 7.00
CA HIS A 208 18.55 -30.51 7.15
C HIS A 208 18.68 -31.80 7.99
N ARG A 209 19.91 -32.23 8.33
CA ARG A 209 20.18 -33.40 9.18
C ARG A 209 20.30 -33.06 10.67
N PHE A 210 20.50 -31.80 11.02
CA PHE A 210 20.59 -31.38 12.41
C PHE A 210 19.20 -31.23 13.01
N THR A 211 19.06 -31.59 14.29
CA THR A 211 17.79 -31.50 15.01
C THR A 211 17.90 -30.47 16.13
N HIS A 212 16.96 -29.52 16.15
CA HIS A 212 16.77 -28.59 17.26
C HIS A 212 15.56 -29.01 18.07
N HIS A 213 15.67 -28.96 19.40
CA HIS A 213 14.71 -29.60 20.30
C HIS A 213 13.86 -28.55 21.02
N PHE A 214 12.54 -28.59 20.78
CA PHE A 214 11.53 -27.73 21.42
C PHE A 214 10.37 -28.57 21.97
N PRO A 215 10.62 -29.49 22.92
CA PRO A 215 9.61 -30.47 23.34
C PRO A 215 8.39 -29.84 24.02
N GLU A 216 8.57 -28.70 24.71
CA GLU A 216 7.52 -28.08 25.52
C GLU A 216 6.92 -26.80 24.92
N LEU A 217 7.35 -26.37 23.72
CA LEU A 217 6.90 -25.10 23.16
C LEU A 217 5.41 -25.18 22.79
N LYS A 218 4.58 -24.40 23.49
CA LYS A 218 3.11 -24.39 23.35
C LYS A 218 2.63 -23.24 22.48
N LYS A 219 3.24 -22.06 22.60
CA LYS A 219 2.78 -20.84 21.90
C LYS A 219 3.93 -19.94 21.44
N LEU A 220 3.81 -19.44 20.22
CA LEU A 220 4.73 -18.47 19.62
C LEU A 220 3.96 -17.22 19.20
N ILE A 221 4.20 -16.11 19.90
CA ILE A 221 3.64 -14.80 19.59
C ILE A 221 4.68 -13.99 18.81
N GLY A 222 4.63 -14.10 17.48
CA GLY A 222 5.58 -13.45 16.57
C GLY A 222 5.97 -14.36 15.40
N ASN A 223 7.17 -14.17 14.85
CA ASN A 223 7.57 -14.81 13.59
C ASN A 223 8.47 -16.02 13.81
N LEU A 224 8.20 -17.09 13.08
CA LEU A 224 9.06 -18.28 12.99
C LEU A 224 9.72 -18.32 11.62
N ARG A 225 11.05 -18.38 11.57
CA ARG A 225 11.79 -18.53 10.31
C ARG A 225 12.76 -19.70 10.38
N LEU A 226 12.62 -20.62 9.45
CA LEU A 226 13.47 -21.80 9.30
C LEU A 226 14.20 -21.73 7.97
N ASP A 227 15.50 -22.01 7.99
CA ASP A 227 16.36 -21.93 6.81
C ASP A 227 17.39 -23.07 6.83
N ASN A 228 17.30 -23.99 5.87
CA ASN A 228 18.17 -25.18 5.77
C ASN A 228 18.29 -25.95 7.09
N THR A 229 17.16 -26.27 7.73
CA THR A 229 17.14 -26.95 9.04
C THR A 229 15.95 -27.89 9.17
N ARG A 230 16.03 -28.83 10.13
CA ARG A 230 14.94 -29.71 10.51
C ARG A 230 14.55 -29.49 11.97
N VAL A 231 13.26 -29.24 12.22
CA VAL A 231 12.75 -28.95 13.57
C VAL A 231 11.44 -29.70 13.82
N LEU A 232 11.24 -30.14 15.06
CA LEU A 232 9.99 -30.76 15.51
C LEU A 232 9.38 -29.89 16.62
N PHE A 233 8.09 -29.56 16.47
CA PHE A 233 7.32 -28.85 17.48
C PHE A 233 6.13 -29.73 17.92
N PRO A 234 6.32 -30.65 18.88
CA PRO A 234 5.30 -31.64 19.22
C PRO A 234 4.10 -31.02 19.95
N LYS A 235 4.31 -29.92 20.71
CA LYS A 235 3.28 -29.29 21.55
C LYS A 235 2.85 -27.90 21.11
N LEU A 236 3.38 -27.37 19.99
CA LEU A 236 3.06 -26.01 19.55
C LEU A 236 1.64 -25.96 19.01
N GLN A 237 0.75 -25.26 19.72
CA GLN A 237 -0.68 -25.16 19.42
C GLN A 237 -1.03 -23.90 18.64
N GLU A 238 -0.32 -22.80 18.89
CA GLU A 238 -0.62 -21.48 18.31
C GLU A 238 0.64 -20.72 17.90
N ALA A 239 0.64 -20.18 16.68
CA ALA A 239 1.68 -19.28 16.17
C ALA A 239 1.07 -18.02 15.54
N SER A 240 1.08 -16.88 16.24
CA SER A 240 0.27 -15.72 15.82
C SER A 240 0.85 -14.90 14.65
N GLY A 241 2.15 -14.99 14.39
CA GLY A 241 2.81 -14.27 13.29
C GLY A 241 3.07 -15.16 12.08
N SER A 242 4.11 -14.85 11.32
CA SER A 242 4.44 -15.56 10.08
C SER A 242 5.36 -16.75 10.33
N ILE A 243 4.98 -17.92 9.83
CA ILE A 243 5.82 -19.12 9.68
C ILE A 243 6.43 -19.09 8.28
N ASN A 244 7.76 -19.02 8.20
CA ASN A 244 8.49 -18.94 6.93
C ASN A 244 9.56 -20.03 6.84
N LEU A 245 9.46 -20.87 5.81
CA LEU A 245 10.41 -21.95 5.52
C LEU A 245 11.15 -21.65 4.21
N GLN A 246 12.47 -21.79 4.24
CA GLN A 246 13.36 -21.55 3.09
C GLN A 246 14.45 -22.62 3.00
N SER A 247 15.06 -22.71 1.82
CA SER A 247 16.29 -23.49 1.56
C SER A 247 16.21 -24.96 2.01
N GLY A 248 15.14 -25.68 1.64
CA GLY A 248 14.99 -27.11 1.95
C GLY A 248 14.76 -27.41 3.43
N SER A 249 14.06 -26.53 4.16
CA SER A 249 13.73 -26.77 5.56
C SER A 249 12.61 -27.80 5.73
N TYR A 250 12.63 -28.56 6.83
CA TYR A 250 11.57 -29.53 7.15
C TYR A 250 11.06 -29.32 8.57
N VAL A 251 9.75 -29.19 8.72
CA VAL A 251 9.13 -29.04 10.04
C VAL A 251 7.87 -29.88 10.18
N ASN A 252 7.67 -30.45 11.36
CA ASN A 252 6.44 -31.15 11.72
C ASN A 252 5.78 -30.43 12.91
N PHE A 253 4.58 -29.93 12.69
CA PHE A 253 3.75 -29.27 13.70
C PHE A 253 2.62 -30.20 14.14
N GLN A 254 2.89 -31.10 15.09
CA GLN A 254 1.94 -32.16 15.46
C GLN A 254 0.64 -31.64 16.10
N ALA A 255 0.71 -30.51 16.81
CA ALA A 255 -0.39 -29.96 17.59
C ALA A 255 -0.86 -28.57 17.12
N LEU A 256 -0.33 -28.02 16.02
CA LEU A 256 -0.61 -26.64 15.63
C LEU A 256 -2.01 -26.53 15.02
N GLU A 257 -2.93 -25.94 15.77
CA GLU A 257 -4.33 -25.76 15.38
C GLU A 257 -4.55 -24.47 14.60
N ARG A 258 -3.80 -23.41 14.94
CA ARG A 258 -3.98 -22.07 14.39
C ARG A 258 -2.67 -21.33 14.16
N CYS A 259 -2.57 -20.60 13.06
CA CYS A 259 -1.43 -19.72 12.83
C CYS A 259 -1.79 -18.40 12.11
N GLY A 260 -0.81 -17.48 12.05
CA GLY A 260 -0.88 -16.24 11.30
C GLY A 260 -0.69 -16.48 9.81
N ASN A 261 0.48 -16.11 9.26
CA ASN A 261 0.80 -16.39 7.85
C ASN A 261 1.66 -17.65 7.73
N VAL A 262 1.55 -18.34 6.60
CA VAL A 262 2.40 -19.47 6.22
C VAL A 262 3.03 -19.18 4.87
N VAL A 263 4.36 -19.23 4.80
CA VAL A 263 5.12 -19.05 3.56
C VAL A 263 6.16 -20.16 3.46
N ILE A 264 6.06 -21.00 2.43
CA ILE A 264 6.92 -22.17 2.25
C ILE A 264 7.60 -22.06 0.88
N ASN A 265 8.93 -21.99 0.87
CA ASN A 265 9.75 -21.75 -0.32
C ASN A 265 10.92 -22.73 -0.45
N GLY A 266 11.51 -22.77 -1.64
CA GLY A 266 12.85 -23.34 -1.85
C GLY A 266 12.95 -24.83 -1.53
N GLY A 267 11.96 -25.62 -1.97
CA GLY A 267 11.92 -27.07 -1.75
C GLY A 267 11.73 -27.49 -0.29
N SER A 268 11.21 -26.60 0.56
CA SER A 268 10.93 -26.92 1.96
C SER A 268 9.64 -27.73 2.13
N GLY A 269 9.61 -28.63 3.10
CA GLY A 269 8.46 -29.47 3.45
C GLY A 269 7.88 -29.15 4.82
N VAL A 270 6.57 -29.31 4.97
CA VAL A 270 5.87 -29.10 6.25
C VAL A 270 4.71 -30.07 6.43
N ALA A 271 4.51 -30.53 7.66
CA ALA A 271 3.34 -31.30 8.06
C ALA A 271 2.46 -30.52 9.04
N PHE A 272 1.18 -30.38 8.70
CA PHE A 272 0.14 -29.74 9.51
C PHE A 272 -1.05 -30.68 9.72
N PRO A 273 -0.92 -31.74 10.53
CA PRO A 273 -1.96 -32.76 10.71
C PRO A 273 -3.28 -32.22 11.28
N VAL A 274 -3.24 -31.17 12.11
CA VAL A 274 -4.40 -30.65 12.85
C VAL A 274 -4.66 -29.15 12.65
N LEU A 275 -3.98 -28.51 11.69
CA LEU A 275 -4.16 -27.09 11.42
C LEU A 275 -5.53 -26.84 10.82
N THR A 276 -6.37 -26.08 11.52
CA THR A 276 -7.74 -25.77 11.10
C THR A 276 -7.89 -24.33 10.60
N ASN A 277 -7.07 -23.40 11.10
CA ASN A 277 -7.23 -21.98 10.84
C ASN A 277 -5.90 -21.25 10.53
N ILE A 278 -5.90 -20.48 9.45
CA ILE A 278 -4.85 -19.53 9.08
C ILE A 278 -5.46 -18.13 9.09
N ASN A 279 -5.06 -17.29 10.05
CA ASN A 279 -5.55 -15.93 10.22
C ASN A 279 -4.96 -14.93 9.19
N GLY A 280 -3.91 -15.33 8.49
CA GLY A 280 -3.26 -14.56 7.43
C GLY A 280 -3.29 -15.28 6.08
N ASN A 281 -2.19 -15.19 5.35
CA ASN A 281 -2.02 -15.78 4.03
C ASN A 281 -1.34 -17.15 4.10
N TYR A 282 -1.75 -18.07 3.23
CA TYR A 282 -1.05 -19.31 2.92
C TYR A 282 -0.40 -19.21 1.53
N GLN A 283 0.92 -19.29 1.48
CA GLN A 283 1.72 -19.21 0.27
C GLN A 283 2.66 -20.41 0.18
N TYR A 284 2.45 -21.25 -0.83
CA TYR A 284 3.26 -22.44 -1.05
C TYR A 284 3.92 -22.38 -2.44
N TYR A 285 5.24 -22.50 -2.46
CA TYR A 285 6.06 -22.53 -3.67
C TYR A 285 7.04 -23.73 -3.61
N GLY A 286 6.61 -24.82 -2.98
CA GLY A 286 7.39 -26.06 -2.90
C GLY A 286 7.23 -26.94 -4.15
N SER A 287 8.13 -27.90 -4.30
CA SER A 287 8.11 -28.86 -5.42
C SER A 287 7.16 -30.03 -5.20
N GLU A 288 6.82 -30.36 -3.96
CA GLU A 288 5.98 -31.50 -3.57
C GLU A 288 4.53 -31.10 -3.31
N ILE A 289 3.65 -32.07 -3.07
CA ILE A 289 2.25 -31.79 -2.69
C ILE A 289 2.19 -31.53 -1.18
N CYS A 290 1.59 -30.41 -0.77
CA CYS A 290 1.30 -30.10 0.62
C CYS A 290 -0.12 -30.53 1.00
N TYR A 291 -0.25 -31.37 2.02
CA TYR A 291 -1.54 -31.86 2.52
C TYR A 291 -1.99 -31.09 3.76
N LEU A 292 -3.17 -30.46 3.68
CA LEU A 292 -3.80 -29.68 4.73
C LEU A 292 -5.18 -30.26 5.06
N HIS A 293 -5.21 -31.53 5.48
CA HIS A 293 -6.45 -32.29 5.65
C HIS A 293 -7.41 -31.69 6.68
N ALA A 294 -6.92 -31.02 7.72
CA ALA A 294 -7.74 -30.41 8.75
C ALA A 294 -8.12 -28.95 8.46
N LEU A 295 -7.53 -28.33 7.43
CA LEU A 295 -7.68 -26.89 7.19
C LEU A 295 -9.10 -26.57 6.75
N GLN A 296 -9.72 -25.62 7.44
CA GLN A 296 -11.10 -25.18 7.20
C GLN A 296 -11.17 -23.70 6.81
N TYR A 297 -10.27 -22.87 7.36
CA TYR A 297 -10.38 -21.42 7.24
C TYR A 297 -9.04 -20.76 6.90
N VAL A 298 -9.04 -19.91 5.88
CA VAL A 298 -7.92 -19.00 5.56
C VAL A 298 -8.47 -17.60 5.42
N LYS A 299 -8.19 -16.72 6.39
CA LYS A 299 -8.76 -15.36 6.39
C LYS A 299 -8.19 -14.48 5.28
N GLY A 300 -6.90 -14.67 4.95
CA GLY A 300 -6.22 -13.95 3.88
C GLY A 300 -6.25 -14.70 2.55
N SER A 301 -5.15 -14.64 1.82
CA SER A 301 -4.99 -15.33 0.53
C SER A 301 -4.56 -16.79 0.71
N PHE A 302 -5.23 -17.70 0.01
CA PHE A 302 -4.87 -19.12 -0.12
C PHE A 302 -4.32 -19.39 -1.53
N ASN A 303 -3.03 -19.72 -1.60
CA ASN A 303 -2.41 -20.21 -2.83
C ASN A 303 -2.53 -21.73 -2.91
N ALA A 304 -3.35 -22.21 -3.85
CA ALA A 304 -3.66 -23.62 -4.02
C ALA A 304 -2.60 -24.41 -4.81
N PHE A 305 -1.50 -23.78 -5.23
CA PHE A 305 -0.41 -24.46 -5.95
C PHE A 305 0.04 -25.71 -5.19
N LYS A 306 -0.04 -26.89 -5.83
CA LYS A 306 0.36 -28.18 -5.25
C LYS A 306 -0.13 -28.41 -3.83
N THR A 307 -1.34 -27.96 -3.51
CA THR A 307 -1.88 -28.03 -2.16
C THR A 307 -3.23 -28.74 -2.16
N VAL A 308 -3.40 -29.71 -1.26
CA VAL A 308 -4.63 -30.48 -1.09
C VAL A 308 -5.26 -30.14 0.26
N ALA A 309 -6.40 -29.45 0.23
CA ALA A 309 -7.13 -28.98 1.42
C ALA A 309 -8.63 -29.34 1.32
N PRO A 310 -9.01 -30.62 1.48
CA PRO A 310 -10.35 -31.12 1.16
C PRO A 310 -11.47 -30.59 2.09
N ASN A 311 -11.10 -30.04 3.25
CA ASN A 311 -12.03 -29.53 4.25
C ASN A 311 -12.13 -28.00 4.27
N ILE A 312 -11.50 -27.32 3.31
CA ILE A 312 -11.53 -25.86 3.24
C ILE A 312 -12.96 -25.39 3.00
N ALA A 313 -13.46 -24.53 3.88
CA ALA A 313 -14.84 -24.03 3.87
C ALA A 313 -14.91 -22.54 3.55
N GLU A 314 -13.94 -21.75 4.01
CA GLU A 314 -13.91 -20.30 3.76
C GLU A 314 -12.50 -19.76 3.56
N ILE A 315 -12.36 -18.89 2.55
CA ILE A 315 -11.11 -18.25 2.14
C ILE A 315 -11.30 -16.74 2.01
N GLY A 316 -10.25 -15.94 2.20
CA GLY A 316 -10.18 -14.55 1.78
C GLY A 316 -10.07 -14.44 0.25
N ASP A 317 -8.86 -14.49 -0.27
CA ASP A 317 -8.58 -14.55 -1.72
C ASP A 317 -8.09 -15.94 -2.12
N LEU A 318 -8.48 -16.42 -3.29
CA LEU A 318 -8.06 -17.72 -3.81
C LEU A 318 -7.14 -17.55 -5.02
N ILE A 319 -5.97 -18.19 -5.02
CA ILE A 319 -5.06 -18.24 -6.16
C ILE A 319 -5.01 -19.68 -6.67
N ILE A 320 -5.34 -19.89 -7.94
CA ILE A 320 -5.44 -21.22 -8.56
C ILE A 320 -4.44 -21.32 -9.70
N HIS A 321 -3.61 -22.36 -9.66
CA HIS A 321 -2.57 -22.61 -10.65
C HIS A 321 -2.85 -23.84 -11.53
N GLU A 322 -3.69 -24.75 -11.05
CA GLU A 322 -4.01 -26.04 -11.65
C GLU A 322 -5.41 -26.47 -11.20
N ASN A 323 -5.95 -27.53 -11.79
CA ASN A 323 -7.27 -28.03 -11.43
C ASN A 323 -7.22 -28.65 -10.02
N VAL A 324 -7.97 -28.07 -9.09
CA VAL A 324 -8.06 -28.49 -7.68
C VAL A 324 -9.52 -28.69 -7.32
N ASP A 325 -9.81 -29.72 -6.52
CA ASP A 325 -11.15 -29.97 -5.99
C ASP A 325 -11.43 -29.10 -4.76
N PHE A 326 -12.45 -28.25 -4.86
CA PHE A 326 -12.97 -27.40 -3.79
C PHE A 326 -14.38 -27.83 -3.35
N GLY A 327 -14.66 -29.13 -3.31
CA GLY A 327 -16.00 -29.66 -3.03
C GLY A 327 -16.67 -29.22 -1.72
N ARG A 328 -15.94 -28.69 -0.73
CA ARG A 328 -16.49 -28.16 0.54
C ARG A 328 -16.37 -26.64 0.69
N LEU A 329 -15.77 -25.94 -0.27
CA LEU A 329 -15.57 -24.50 -0.19
C LEU A 329 -16.90 -23.78 -0.39
N GLN A 330 -17.37 -23.11 0.66
CA GLN A 330 -18.65 -22.41 0.68
C GLN A 330 -18.51 -20.92 0.41
N LYS A 331 -17.37 -20.33 0.78
CA LYS A 331 -17.21 -18.88 0.77
C LYS A 331 -15.81 -18.42 0.38
N ILE A 332 -15.76 -17.50 -0.58
CA ILE A 332 -14.56 -16.72 -0.92
C ILE A 332 -14.89 -15.26 -0.67
N ASN A 333 -14.25 -14.63 0.33
CA ASN A 333 -14.58 -13.26 0.74
C ASN A 333 -14.09 -12.19 -0.23
N GLY A 334 -13.04 -12.48 -1.00
CA GLY A 334 -12.45 -11.62 -2.00
C GLY A 334 -12.52 -12.24 -3.39
N LYS A 335 -11.39 -12.33 -4.07
CA LYS A 335 -11.32 -12.69 -5.50
C LYS A 335 -10.70 -14.05 -5.76
N ILE A 336 -10.95 -14.57 -6.97
CA ILE A 336 -10.24 -15.71 -7.55
C ILE A 336 -9.19 -15.18 -8.53
N GLN A 337 -7.92 -15.57 -8.37
CA GLN A 337 -6.83 -15.17 -9.25
C GLN A 337 -6.30 -16.38 -10.01
N ILE A 338 -6.17 -16.22 -11.34
CA ILE A 338 -5.58 -17.21 -12.24
C ILE A 338 -4.32 -16.58 -12.90
N PRO A 339 -3.12 -17.13 -12.67
CA PRO A 339 -1.88 -16.67 -13.28
C PRO A 339 -1.90 -16.76 -14.82
N TYR A 340 -1.09 -15.94 -15.51
CA TYR A 340 -1.10 -15.76 -16.97
C TYR A 340 -0.91 -17.02 -17.85
N HIS A 341 -0.47 -18.14 -17.29
CA HIS A 341 -0.17 -19.37 -18.04
C HIS A 341 -0.97 -20.58 -17.55
N ALA A 342 -1.92 -20.39 -16.64
CA ALA A 342 -2.73 -21.47 -16.11
C ALA A 342 -4.04 -21.57 -16.90
N ASP A 343 -4.31 -22.75 -17.47
CA ASP A 343 -5.62 -23.12 -18.01
C ASP A 343 -6.32 -23.98 -16.96
N VAL A 344 -7.38 -23.43 -16.37
CA VAL A 344 -8.00 -23.96 -15.15
C VAL A 344 -9.50 -24.17 -15.38
N GLN A 345 -9.93 -25.40 -15.15
CA GLN A 345 -11.34 -25.81 -15.15
C GLN A 345 -11.69 -26.35 -13.77
N VAL A 346 -12.47 -25.59 -13.01
CA VAL A 346 -12.85 -25.93 -11.65
C VAL A 346 -14.34 -25.73 -11.46
N ASP A 347 -14.98 -26.78 -10.94
CA ASP A 347 -16.39 -26.79 -10.57
C ASP A 347 -16.53 -26.56 -9.05
N PHE A 348 -16.99 -25.36 -8.68
CA PHE A 348 -17.22 -24.98 -7.29
C PHE A 348 -18.60 -25.44 -6.80
N LYS A 349 -18.73 -26.76 -6.61
CA LYS A 349 -20.00 -27.44 -6.27
C LYS A 349 -20.74 -26.91 -5.04
N SER A 350 -20.01 -26.32 -4.09
CA SER A 350 -20.54 -25.87 -2.80
C SER A 350 -20.40 -24.37 -2.57
N LEU A 351 -19.85 -23.61 -3.53
CA LEU A 351 -19.57 -22.18 -3.32
C LEU A 351 -20.86 -21.36 -3.40
N GLU A 352 -21.27 -20.82 -2.27
CA GLU A 352 -22.50 -20.04 -2.13
C GLU A 352 -22.22 -18.52 -2.24
N TYR A 353 -21.04 -18.08 -1.80
CA TYR A 353 -20.66 -16.66 -1.77
C TYR A 353 -19.31 -16.38 -2.41
N LEU A 354 -19.26 -15.35 -3.25
CA LEU A 354 -18.04 -14.80 -3.84
C LEU A 354 -17.94 -13.28 -3.60
N GLY A 355 -16.77 -12.82 -3.17
CA GLY A 355 -16.50 -11.40 -2.94
C GLY A 355 -16.42 -10.59 -4.23
N GLU A 356 -15.65 -11.07 -5.20
CA GLU A 356 -15.36 -10.35 -6.44
C GLU A 356 -15.36 -11.29 -7.65
N TRP A 357 -16.05 -10.89 -8.70
CA TRP A 357 -16.08 -11.57 -10.01
C TRP A 357 -15.92 -10.57 -11.15
N GLY A 358 -15.13 -10.90 -12.18
CA GLY A 358 -14.92 -9.96 -13.28
C GLY A 358 -13.61 -10.04 -14.06
N ASP A 359 -12.85 -11.13 -13.97
CA ASP A 359 -11.61 -11.31 -14.73
C ASP A 359 -11.86 -12.25 -15.92
N SER A 360 -11.52 -11.82 -17.13
CA SER A 360 -11.70 -12.62 -18.35
C SER A 360 -10.98 -13.97 -18.31
N LYS A 361 -10.00 -14.15 -17.43
CA LYS A 361 -9.30 -15.43 -17.24
C LYS A 361 -10.12 -16.47 -16.49
N GLN A 362 -11.25 -16.09 -15.90
CA GLN A 362 -12.07 -16.95 -15.05
C GLN A 362 -13.11 -17.77 -15.82
N GLN A 363 -13.10 -17.77 -17.16
CA GLN A 363 -14.11 -18.43 -18.00
C GLN A 363 -14.26 -19.95 -17.78
N GLY A 364 -13.22 -20.63 -17.28
CA GLY A 364 -13.25 -22.07 -17.00
C GLY A 364 -13.89 -22.45 -15.65
N LEU A 365 -14.39 -21.48 -14.87
CA LEU A 365 -14.92 -21.73 -13.54
C LEU A 365 -16.45 -21.88 -13.56
N GLN A 366 -16.97 -22.87 -12.83
CA GLN A 366 -18.41 -23.13 -12.73
C GLN A 366 -18.92 -22.98 -11.30
N PHE A 367 -20.14 -22.47 -11.17
CA PHE A 367 -20.74 -22.05 -9.90
C PHE A 367 -22.20 -22.52 -9.77
N PRO A 368 -22.45 -23.84 -9.62
CA PRO A 368 -23.81 -24.40 -9.68
C PRO A 368 -24.75 -23.95 -8.56
N VAL A 369 -24.22 -23.54 -7.40
CA VAL A 369 -25.01 -23.18 -6.20
C VAL A 369 -24.75 -21.75 -5.71
N LEU A 370 -24.03 -20.94 -6.50
CA LEU A 370 -23.68 -19.57 -6.12
C LEU A 370 -24.93 -18.70 -6.05
N ASN A 371 -25.14 -18.08 -4.90
CA ASN A 371 -26.34 -17.30 -4.61
C ASN A 371 -26.04 -15.81 -4.37
N CYS A 372 -24.77 -15.45 -4.18
CA CYS A 372 -24.36 -14.08 -3.91
C CYS A 372 -22.97 -13.76 -4.45
N ILE A 373 -22.87 -12.67 -5.22
CA ILE A 373 -21.61 -12.00 -5.55
C ILE A 373 -21.62 -10.61 -4.93
N ASN A 374 -20.59 -10.24 -4.17
CA ASN A 374 -20.58 -8.91 -3.55
C ASN A 374 -20.26 -7.80 -4.56
N ASN A 375 -19.21 -7.97 -5.37
CA ASN A 375 -18.81 -7.04 -6.43
C ASN A 375 -18.66 -7.77 -7.76
N TYR A 376 -19.44 -7.38 -8.76
CA TYR A 376 -19.49 -8.02 -10.07
C TYR A 376 -19.14 -7.01 -11.16
N LEU A 377 -18.07 -7.26 -11.92
CA LEU A 377 -17.85 -6.56 -13.19
C LEU A 377 -18.70 -7.24 -14.26
N TYR A 378 -19.64 -6.48 -14.82
CA TYR A 378 -20.55 -6.97 -15.83
C TYR A 378 -19.82 -7.53 -17.05
N SER A 379 -20.28 -8.70 -17.49
CA SER A 379 -19.88 -9.41 -18.71
C SER A 379 -21.14 -10.06 -19.28
N THR A 380 -21.40 -9.86 -20.57
CA THR A 380 -22.64 -10.25 -21.27
C THR A 380 -22.96 -11.74 -21.19
N TYR A 381 -22.01 -12.59 -20.83
CA TYR A 381 -22.16 -14.05 -20.87
C TYR A 381 -22.19 -14.72 -19.49
N ASP A 382 -22.01 -13.98 -18.41
CA ASP A 382 -21.83 -14.61 -17.09
C ASP A 382 -23.15 -14.82 -16.35
N GLY A 383 -24.16 -13.95 -16.57
CA GLY A 383 -25.52 -14.12 -16.03
C GLY A 383 -25.64 -13.95 -14.50
N PHE A 384 -24.72 -13.24 -13.85
CA PHE A 384 -24.68 -13.08 -12.38
C PHE A 384 -25.35 -11.80 -11.85
N GLU A 385 -26.00 -11.02 -12.70
CA GLU A 385 -26.55 -9.71 -12.34
C GLU A 385 -27.57 -9.79 -11.21
N GLN A 386 -28.40 -10.83 -11.19
CA GLN A 386 -29.47 -10.99 -10.19
C GLN A 386 -28.96 -11.37 -8.81
N ILE A 387 -27.77 -11.98 -8.73
CA ILE A 387 -27.15 -12.40 -7.48
C ILE A 387 -26.05 -11.43 -7.02
N ALA A 388 -25.75 -10.41 -7.82
CA ALA A 388 -24.74 -9.41 -7.53
C ALA A 388 -25.29 -8.28 -6.65
N LYS A 389 -24.61 -7.96 -5.55
CA LYS A 389 -24.94 -6.79 -4.71
C LYS A 389 -24.56 -5.48 -5.37
N ASN A 390 -23.36 -5.42 -5.94
CA ASN A 390 -22.86 -4.27 -6.69
C ASN A 390 -22.43 -4.70 -8.09
N ILE A 391 -23.06 -4.11 -9.11
CA ILE A 391 -22.72 -4.34 -10.51
C ILE A 391 -21.92 -3.15 -11.02
N TYR A 392 -20.81 -3.42 -11.68
CA TYR A 392 -19.92 -2.44 -12.27
C TYR A 392 -19.88 -2.61 -13.78
N PHE A 393 -19.99 -1.51 -14.51
CA PHE A 393 -19.93 -1.44 -15.96
C PHE A 393 -18.68 -0.67 -16.36
N LYS A 394 -17.74 -1.31 -17.06
CA LYS A 394 -16.55 -0.64 -17.59
C LYS A 394 -16.90 0.08 -18.88
N ILE A 395 -17.20 1.37 -18.78
CA ILE A 395 -17.64 2.18 -19.92
C ILE A 395 -16.55 2.36 -20.96
N ASN A 396 -15.33 2.60 -20.49
CA ASN A 396 -14.12 2.75 -21.28
C ASN A 396 -12.90 2.56 -20.37
N ASN A 397 -11.70 2.85 -20.85
CA ASN A 397 -10.46 2.68 -20.09
C ASN A 397 -10.31 3.62 -18.87
N ASN A 398 -11.18 4.62 -18.71
CA ASN A 398 -11.07 5.62 -17.65
C ASN A 398 -12.20 5.56 -16.61
N ILE A 399 -13.35 4.94 -16.92
CA ILE A 399 -14.55 5.04 -16.08
C ILE A 399 -15.21 3.68 -15.88
N TYR A 400 -15.63 3.45 -14.64
CA TYR A 400 -16.60 2.42 -14.28
C TYR A 400 -17.88 3.08 -13.74
N LEU A 401 -19.04 2.58 -14.14
CA LEU A 401 -20.33 2.97 -13.57
C LEU A 401 -20.91 1.87 -12.70
N THR A 402 -21.64 2.28 -11.68
CA THR A 402 -22.57 1.43 -10.94
C THR A 402 -23.88 2.19 -10.77
N LYS A 403 -24.88 1.59 -10.11
CA LYS A 403 -26.26 2.08 -10.02
C LYS A 403 -26.36 3.59 -9.78
N ASP A 404 -25.60 4.09 -8.80
CA ASP A 404 -25.71 5.48 -8.33
C ASP A 404 -24.38 6.24 -8.34
N GLN A 405 -23.30 5.63 -8.82
CA GLN A 405 -21.95 6.14 -8.69
C GLN A 405 -21.10 5.86 -9.94
N PHE A 406 -20.01 6.60 -10.07
CA PHE A 406 -18.94 6.33 -11.02
C PHE A 406 -17.58 6.39 -10.34
N ILE A 407 -16.62 5.69 -10.93
CA ILE A 407 -15.24 5.63 -10.47
C ILE A 407 -14.34 5.95 -11.66
N VAL A 408 -13.44 6.91 -11.48
CA VAL A 408 -12.42 7.25 -12.49
C VAL A 408 -11.16 6.45 -12.19
N SER A 409 -10.92 5.38 -12.93
CA SER A 409 -9.74 4.53 -12.75
C SER A 409 -9.32 3.87 -14.05
N ARG A 410 -8.00 3.77 -14.25
CA ARG A 410 -7.36 2.98 -15.30
C ARG A 410 -6.85 1.64 -14.78
N MET A 411 -7.05 1.36 -13.50
CA MET A 411 -6.57 0.14 -12.85
C MET A 411 -7.48 -1.05 -13.19
N PRO A 412 -6.95 -2.27 -13.08
CA PRO A 412 -7.76 -3.49 -13.08
C PRO A 412 -8.90 -3.44 -12.05
N PHE A 413 -9.99 -4.14 -12.34
CA PHE A 413 -11.24 -4.12 -11.57
C PHE A 413 -11.05 -4.28 -10.05
N HIS A 414 -10.25 -5.28 -9.63
CA HIS A 414 -10.03 -5.57 -8.21
C HIS A 414 -9.27 -4.48 -7.44
N PHE A 415 -8.54 -3.60 -8.12
CA PHE A 415 -7.95 -2.42 -7.47
C PHE A 415 -8.93 -1.24 -7.48
N MET A 416 -9.75 -1.17 -8.52
CA MET A 416 -10.70 -0.08 -8.74
C MET A 416 -11.79 -0.02 -7.66
N ILE A 417 -12.25 -1.14 -7.12
CA ILE A 417 -13.28 -1.15 -6.06
C ILE A 417 -12.87 -0.42 -4.76
N HIS A 418 -11.57 -0.18 -4.58
CA HIS A 418 -11.02 0.57 -3.44
C HIS A 418 -10.73 2.05 -3.76
N GLU A 419 -10.92 2.46 -5.02
CA GLU A 419 -10.77 3.85 -5.45
C GLU A 419 -11.94 4.70 -4.98
N LYS A 420 -11.71 6.01 -4.96
CA LYS A 420 -12.76 6.97 -4.60
C LYS A 420 -13.90 6.92 -5.63
N SER A 421 -15.10 6.58 -5.17
CA SER A 421 -16.32 6.70 -5.95
C SER A 421 -16.96 8.07 -5.81
N TYR A 422 -17.69 8.47 -6.86
CA TYR A 422 -18.37 9.76 -6.94
C TYR A 422 -19.85 9.53 -7.31
N PRO A 423 -20.78 10.35 -6.81
CA PRO A 423 -22.20 10.23 -7.17
C PRO A 423 -22.43 10.45 -8.66
N LEU A 424 -23.43 9.77 -9.23
CA LEU A 424 -23.78 9.89 -10.66
C LEU A 424 -24.12 11.33 -11.07
N ARG A 425 -24.72 12.13 -10.18
CA ARG A 425 -24.94 13.58 -10.41
C ARG A 425 -23.65 14.32 -10.78
N LYS A 426 -22.52 13.93 -10.20
CA LYS A 426 -21.22 14.55 -10.48
C LYS A 426 -20.69 14.15 -11.87
N LEU A 427 -20.99 12.94 -12.34
CA LEU A 427 -20.72 12.56 -13.73
C LEU A 427 -21.53 13.43 -14.70
N ILE A 428 -22.81 13.61 -14.44
CA ILE A 428 -23.70 14.44 -15.29
C ILE A 428 -23.17 15.87 -15.40
N ALA A 429 -22.75 16.46 -14.27
CA ALA A 429 -22.14 17.79 -14.26
C ALA A 429 -20.87 17.87 -15.15
N ILE A 430 -20.08 16.79 -15.23
CA ILE A 430 -18.90 16.70 -16.10
C ILE A 430 -19.31 16.52 -17.57
N LEU A 431 -20.26 15.62 -17.87
CA LEU A 431 -20.74 15.40 -19.24
C LEU A 431 -21.27 16.70 -19.85
N LYS A 432 -21.96 17.53 -19.05
CA LYS A 432 -22.46 18.84 -19.45
C LYS A 432 -21.39 19.87 -19.82
N LEU A 433 -20.12 19.66 -19.45
CA LEU A 433 -19.03 20.52 -19.92
C LEU A 433 -18.84 20.44 -21.43
N ARG A 434 -19.21 19.30 -22.04
CA ARG A 434 -19.09 19.03 -23.47
C ARG A 434 -20.44 18.97 -24.19
N HIS A 435 -21.47 18.49 -23.51
CA HIS A 435 -22.77 18.18 -24.11
C HIS A 435 -23.84 19.15 -23.65
N SER A 436 -24.44 19.86 -24.60
CA SER A 436 -25.48 20.87 -24.32
C SER A 436 -26.82 20.26 -23.90
N SER A 437 -27.12 19.02 -24.30
CA SER A 437 -28.35 18.30 -23.97
C SER A 437 -28.11 16.81 -23.83
N PHE A 438 -29.06 16.09 -23.22
CA PHE A 438 -28.97 14.63 -23.10
C PHE A 438 -28.91 13.97 -24.49
N GLN A 439 -29.72 14.43 -25.45
CA GLN A 439 -29.66 13.93 -26.83
C GLN A 439 -28.29 14.18 -27.49
N ASN A 440 -27.64 15.31 -27.18
CA ASN A 440 -26.29 15.58 -27.66
C ASN A 440 -25.26 14.61 -27.06
N PHE A 441 -25.38 14.27 -25.77
CA PHE A 441 -24.56 13.24 -25.12
C PHE A 441 -24.78 11.87 -25.75
N VAL A 442 -26.03 11.45 -25.94
CA VAL A 442 -26.40 10.18 -26.54
C VAL A 442 -25.74 10.01 -27.91
N THR A 443 -25.99 10.95 -28.81
CA THR A 443 -25.58 10.86 -30.22
C THR A 443 -24.09 11.07 -30.46
N ARG A 444 -23.38 11.79 -29.56
CA ARG A 444 -21.96 12.13 -29.76
C ARG A 444 -20.99 11.30 -28.93
N GLU A 445 -21.43 10.74 -27.81
CA GLU A 445 -20.56 10.02 -26.89
C GLU A 445 -21.06 8.63 -26.55
N TYR A 446 -22.29 8.48 -26.04
CA TYR A 446 -22.78 7.16 -25.64
C TYR A 446 -22.77 6.16 -26.82
N GLU A 447 -23.42 6.49 -27.93
CA GLU A 447 -23.54 5.60 -29.09
C GLU A 447 -22.20 5.36 -29.83
N ARG A 448 -21.20 6.22 -29.60
CA ARG A 448 -19.94 6.23 -30.39
C ARG A 448 -18.70 5.79 -29.61
N GLN A 449 -18.70 5.98 -28.30
CA GLN A 449 -17.49 5.90 -27.45
C GLN A 449 -17.67 5.04 -26.20
N TRP A 450 -18.90 4.86 -25.72
CA TRP A 450 -19.15 4.00 -24.57
C TRP A 450 -19.34 2.57 -25.04
N GLU A 451 -18.87 1.62 -24.24
CA GLU A 451 -19.20 0.21 -24.42
C GLU A 451 -20.73 0.02 -24.37
N SER A 452 -21.26 -0.82 -25.26
CA SER A 452 -22.70 -1.10 -25.31
C SER A 452 -23.05 -2.23 -24.34
N PHE A 453 -24.06 -1.99 -23.49
CA PHE A 453 -24.57 -2.98 -22.55
C PHE A 453 -26.06 -3.16 -22.75
N ASP A 454 -26.46 -4.37 -23.15
CA ASP A 454 -27.87 -4.75 -23.31
C ASP A 454 -28.37 -5.42 -22.03
N THR A 455 -28.67 -4.63 -21.01
CA THR A 455 -29.16 -5.13 -19.72
C THR A 455 -30.03 -4.11 -19.00
N PRO A 456 -31.15 -4.53 -18.37
CA PRO A 456 -32.03 -3.63 -17.62
C PRO A 456 -31.31 -2.82 -16.53
N PHE A 457 -30.24 -3.39 -15.95
CA PHE A 457 -29.44 -2.72 -14.92
C PHE A 457 -28.71 -1.50 -15.46
N PHE A 458 -28.18 -1.59 -16.68
CA PHE A 458 -27.50 -0.46 -17.33
C PHE A 458 -28.50 0.55 -17.87
N THR A 459 -29.64 0.09 -18.42
CA THR A 459 -30.75 0.95 -18.83
C THR A 459 -31.25 1.82 -17.67
N GLN A 460 -31.32 1.28 -16.44
CA GLN A 460 -31.67 2.06 -15.25
C GLN A 460 -30.65 3.19 -14.96
N ILE A 461 -29.35 2.96 -15.19
CA ILE A 461 -28.32 3.99 -15.05
C ILE A 461 -28.55 5.10 -16.09
N LEU A 462 -28.77 4.74 -17.36
CA LEU A 462 -29.04 5.69 -18.44
C LEU A 462 -30.32 6.52 -18.18
N ASN A 463 -31.42 5.88 -17.82
CA ASN A 463 -32.67 6.55 -17.47
C ASN A 463 -32.47 7.51 -16.29
N LYS A 464 -31.61 7.15 -15.34
CA LYS A 464 -31.26 8.03 -14.21
C LYS A 464 -30.45 9.24 -14.68
N ILE A 465 -29.47 9.07 -15.57
CA ILE A 465 -28.72 10.17 -16.19
C ILE A 465 -29.68 11.13 -16.89
N GLU A 466 -30.59 10.61 -17.72
CA GLU A 466 -31.60 11.40 -18.42
C GLU A 466 -32.49 12.19 -17.45
N SER A 467 -33.10 11.51 -16.46
CA SER A 467 -34.03 12.13 -15.51
C SER A 467 -33.41 13.21 -14.62
N LEU A 468 -32.08 13.21 -14.50
CA LEU A 468 -31.30 14.17 -13.73
C LEU A 468 -30.64 15.24 -14.61
N TRP A 469 -30.67 15.08 -15.93
CA TRP A 469 -29.96 15.97 -16.85
C TRP A 469 -30.36 17.41 -16.61
N ASP A 470 -31.65 17.75 -16.67
CA ASP A 470 -32.11 19.14 -16.50
C ASP A 470 -32.05 19.65 -15.05
N LYS A 471 -31.73 18.77 -14.08
CA LYS A 471 -31.67 19.11 -12.64
C LYS A 471 -30.25 19.35 -12.13
N VAL A 472 -29.24 19.07 -12.96
CA VAL A 472 -27.82 19.15 -12.57
C VAL A 472 -27.16 20.26 -13.36
N GLU A 473 -26.54 21.20 -12.66
CA GLU A 473 -25.74 22.24 -13.31
C GLU A 473 -24.40 21.68 -13.83
N PRO A 474 -23.84 22.25 -14.93
CA PRO A 474 -22.49 21.93 -15.36
C PRO A 474 -21.47 22.18 -14.24
N MET A 475 -20.44 21.35 -14.19
CA MET A 475 -19.40 21.48 -13.19
C MET A 475 -18.68 22.83 -13.30
N LYS A 476 -18.39 23.47 -12.18
CA LYS A 476 -17.62 24.72 -12.17
C LYS A 476 -16.13 24.45 -12.38
N PHE A 477 -15.45 25.36 -13.07
CA PHE A 477 -14.02 25.26 -13.36
C PHE A 477 -13.19 25.08 -12.07
N GLU A 478 -13.47 25.90 -11.06
CA GLU A 478 -12.73 25.93 -9.80
C GLU A 478 -12.86 24.62 -9.01
N GLU A 479 -13.95 23.87 -9.22
CA GLU A 479 -14.22 22.61 -8.52
C GLU A 479 -13.25 21.52 -8.96
N PHE A 480 -13.06 21.32 -10.26
CA PHE A 480 -12.15 20.28 -10.76
C PHE A 480 -10.70 20.77 -10.88
N PHE A 481 -10.48 22.06 -11.14
CA PHE A 481 -9.13 22.63 -11.22
C PHE A 481 -8.37 22.45 -9.90
N ASN A 482 -9.06 22.58 -8.77
CA ASN A 482 -8.49 22.43 -7.42
C ASN A 482 -8.61 21.02 -6.84
N ALA A 483 -9.14 20.04 -7.59
CA ALA A 483 -9.29 18.68 -7.07
C ALA A 483 -7.92 18.03 -6.75
N GLU A 484 -7.82 17.34 -5.62
CA GLU A 484 -6.60 16.61 -5.21
C GLU A 484 -6.36 15.36 -6.08
N ASN A 485 -7.44 14.69 -6.50
CA ASN A 485 -7.33 13.48 -7.30
C ASN A 485 -6.95 13.82 -8.75
N ARG A 486 -5.71 13.51 -9.13
CA ARG A 486 -5.15 13.77 -10.47
C ARG A 486 -5.95 13.10 -11.60
N ASN A 487 -6.36 11.83 -11.42
CA ASN A 487 -7.10 11.11 -12.45
C ASN A 487 -8.47 11.74 -12.70
N PHE A 488 -9.17 12.12 -11.62
CA PHE A 488 -10.43 12.84 -11.69
C PHE A 488 -10.25 14.21 -12.39
N LYS A 489 -9.19 14.96 -12.06
CA LYS A 489 -8.89 16.25 -12.68
C LYS A 489 -8.64 16.12 -14.18
N LEU A 490 -7.78 15.19 -14.60
CA LEU A 490 -7.50 14.90 -16.01
C LEU A 490 -8.77 14.47 -16.76
N PHE A 491 -9.61 13.68 -16.10
CA PHE A 491 -10.90 13.27 -16.64
C PHE A 491 -11.79 14.49 -16.92
N CYS A 492 -11.96 15.40 -15.97
CA CYS A 492 -12.74 16.63 -16.16
C CYS A 492 -12.18 17.52 -17.28
N PHE A 493 -10.85 17.72 -17.34
CA PHE A 493 -10.23 18.50 -18.41
C PHE A 493 -10.48 17.93 -19.81
N SER A 494 -10.61 16.61 -19.93
CA SER A 494 -10.94 15.99 -21.21
C SER A 494 -12.32 16.43 -21.72
N TYR A 495 -13.28 16.70 -20.83
CA TYR A 495 -14.61 17.23 -21.18
C TYR A 495 -14.65 18.74 -21.29
N TYR A 496 -13.86 19.47 -20.49
CA TYR A 496 -13.85 20.92 -20.50
C TYR A 496 -13.32 21.52 -21.80
N GLY A 497 -12.33 20.86 -22.42
CA GLY A 497 -11.69 21.33 -23.64
C GLY A 497 -10.62 22.40 -23.40
N VAL A 498 -9.58 22.39 -24.24
CA VAL A 498 -8.41 23.25 -24.06
C VAL A 498 -8.69 24.73 -24.34
N GLY A 499 -9.56 25.06 -25.30
CA GLY A 499 -9.92 26.45 -25.59
C GLY A 499 -10.59 27.13 -24.39
N ASN A 500 -11.60 26.48 -23.80
CA ASN A 500 -12.28 26.95 -22.60
C ASN A 500 -11.31 27.09 -21.40
N LEU A 501 -10.36 26.16 -21.27
CA LEU A 501 -9.30 26.24 -20.27
C LEU A 501 -8.47 27.51 -20.44
N MET A 502 -7.97 27.76 -21.65
CA MET A 502 -7.10 28.92 -21.91
C MET A 502 -7.85 30.25 -21.75
N GLU A 503 -9.14 30.29 -22.10
CA GLU A 503 -10.01 31.44 -21.80
C GLU A 503 -10.15 31.68 -20.30
N LYS A 504 -10.39 30.63 -19.50
CA LYS A 504 -10.45 30.75 -18.03
C LYS A 504 -9.14 31.13 -17.37
N LEU A 505 -8.03 30.73 -17.96
CA LEU A 505 -6.70 31.14 -17.52
C LEU A 505 -6.35 32.58 -17.96
N GLU A 506 -7.26 33.24 -18.68
CA GLU A 506 -7.08 34.58 -19.23
C GLU A 506 -5.81 34.67 -20.07
N ALA A 507 -5.59 33.66 -20.93
CA ALA A 507 -4.45 33.61 -21.83
C ALA A 507 -4.46 34.85 -22.75
N GLN A 508 -3.34 35.57 -22.78
CA GLN A 508 -3.19 36.79 -23.56
C GLN A 508 -2.36 36.52 -24.80
N LYS A 509 -2.91 36.81 -25.99
CA LYS A 509 -2.15 36.76 -27.24
C LYS A 509 -1.06 37.83 -27.25
N ILE A 510 0.19 37.43 -27.46
CA ILE A 510 1.36 38.30 -27.52
C ILE A 510 2.05 38.33 -28.88
N ASN A 511 1.83 37.31 -29.71
CA ASN A 511 2.38 37.23 -31.06
C ASN A 511 1.44 36.45 -31.98
N GLU A 512 1.47 36.75 -33.28
CA GLU A 512 0.71 36.05 -34.30
C GLU A 512 1.46 36.12 -35.62
N LYS A 513 1.53 34.98 -36.34
CA LYS A 513 2.09 34.91 -37.69
C LYS A 513 1.34 33.93 -38.56
N GLU A 514 1.34 34.22 -39.85
CA GLU A 514 0.85 33.35 -40.90
C GLU A 514 1.99 32.97 -41.85
N ILE A 515 1.90 31.78 -42.43
CA ILE A 515 2.83 31.29 -43.45
C ILE A 515 2.08 30.44 -44.47
N GLU A 516 2.42 30.61 -45.75
CA GLU A 516 1.95 29.73 -46.81
C GLU A 516 2.93 28.55 -46.98
N VAL A 517 2.39 27.33 -46.97
CA VAL A 517 3.18 26.10 -47.12
C VAL A 517 2.63 25.28 -48.29
N ASP A 518 3.54 24.78 -49.12
CA ASP A 518 3.25 23.85 -50.21
C ASP A 518 3.12 22.41 -49.65
N TYR A 519 1.89 21.91 -49.58
CA TYR A 519 1.55 20.56 -49.16
C TYR A 519 1.35 19.61 -50.33
N ILE A 520 1.54 18.32 -50.08
CA ILE A 520 1.22 17.22 -50.97
C ILE A 520 -0.06 16.55 -50.48
N GLU A 521 -1.13 16.61 -51.25
CA GLU A 521 -2.31 15.76 -51.13
C GLU A 521 -2.20 14.58 -52.09
N TYR A 522 -2.81 13.46 -51.73
CA TYR A 522 -2.87 12.26 -52.55
C TYR A 522 -4.32 12.05 -52.99
N ASP A 523 -4.54 11.84 -54.28
CA ASP A 523 -5.85 11.45 -54.79
C ASP A 523 -6.19 9.98 -54.45
N GLU A 524 -7.41 9.54 -54.76
CA GLU A 524 -7.88 8.15 -54.51
C GLU A 524 -7.04 7.09 -55.23
N ASN A 525 -6.26 7.48 -56.24
CA ASN A 525 -5.36 6.62 -57.01
C ASN A 525 -3.89 6.72 -56.54
N GLY A 526 -3.62 7.50 -55.50
CA GLY A 526 -2.28 7.70 -54.94
C GLY A 526 -1.39 8.70 -55.70
N ASN A 527 -1.93 9.47 -56.65
CA ASN A 527 -1.17 10.51 -57.35
C ASN A 527 -1.01 11.75 -56.47
N GLN A 528 0.17 12.37 -56.57
CA GLN A 528 0.51 13.56 -55.79
C GLN A 528 -0.06 14.84 -56.44
N LYS A 529 -0.69 15.67 -55.62
CA LYS A 529 -1.14 17.01 -55.98
C LYS A 529 -0.56 18.03 -55.00
N LEU A 530 0.16 19.03 -55.53
CA LEU A 530 0.63 20.14 -54.73
C LEU A 530 -0.52 21.11 -54.45
N ILE A 531 -0.68 21.50 -53.20
CA ILE A 531 -1.67 22.49 -52.75
C ILE A 531 -1.00 23.49 -51.83
N ARG A 532 -1.46 24.75 -51.87
CA ARG A 532 -1.02 25.76 -50.92
C ARG A 532 -2.04 25.91 -49.82
N LYS A 533 -1.58 25.89 -48.57
CA LYS A 533 -2.40 26.21 -47.40
C LYS A 533 -1.70 27.27 -46.56
N THR A 534 -2.49 28.22 -46.07
CA THR A 534 -2.03 29.23 -45.12
C THR A 534 -2.23 28.69 -43.72
N ASN A 535 -1.15 28.60 -42.95
CA ASN A 535 -1.18 28.23 -41.55
C ASN A 535 -1.05 29.47 -40.68
N ARG A 536 -1.86 29.53 -39.63
CA ARG A 536 -1.83 30.59 -38.63
C ARG A 536 -1.42 30.04 -37.26
N TYR A 537 -0.50 30.75 -36.62
CA TYR A 537 -0.01 30.43 -35.29
C TYR A 537 -0.09 31.66 -34.40
N GLU A 538 -0.53 31.48 -33.16
CA GLU A 538 -0.61 32.55 -32.16
C GLU A 538 0.19 32.12 -30.92
N VAL A 539 1.04 33.00 -30.38
CA VAL A 539 1.67 32.78 -29.07
C VAL A 539 0.87 33.52 -28.02
N HIS A 540 0.58 32.82 -26.93
CA HIS A 540 -0.13 33.33 -25.78
C HIS A 540 0.73 33.20 -24.53
N GLN A 541 0.53 34.11 -23.58
CA GLN A 541 1.09 34.03 -22.24
C GLN A 541 -0.01 33.81 -21.20
N VAL A 542 0.31 33.07 -20.15
CA VAL A 542 -0.56 32.78 -19.00
C VAL A 542 0.22 33.06 -17.72
N GLU A 543 -0.38 33.78 -16.78
CA GLU A 543 0.23 34.01 -15.46
C GLU A 543 0.38 32.69 -14.69
N ASN A 544 1.59 32.41 -14.20
CA ASN A 544 1.89 31.16 -13.51
C ASN A 544 1.07 30.95 -12.23
N GLN A 545 0.65 32.02 -11.56
CA GLN A 545 -0.24 31.95 -10.42
C GLN A 545 -1.61 31.35 -10.77
N LYS A 546 -2.15 31.62 -11.97
CA LYS A 546 -3.43 31.06 -12.45
C LYS A 546 -3.32 29.57 -12.77
N LEU A 547 -2.12 29.11 -13.10
CA LEU A 547 -1.79 27.69 -13.28
C LEU A 547 -1.53 26.96 -11.95
N GLY A 548 -1.53 27.68 -10.81
CA GLY A 548 -1.17 27.12 -9.50
C GLY A 548 0.33 26.84 -9.37
N ILE A 549 1.18 27.44 -10.21
CA ILE A 549 2.63 27.27 -10.17
C ILE A 549 3.20 28.32 -9.20
N PHE A 550 3.85 27.84 -8.14
CA PHE A 550 4.52 28.70 -7.18
C PHE A 550 5.85 29.20 -7.75
N VAL A 551 6.00 30.52 -7.88
CA VAL A 551 7.20 31.16 -8.43
C VAL A 551 7.96 31.86 -7.30
N TRP A 552 9.17 31.41 -6.99
CA TRP A 552 10.05 32.08 -6.02
C TRP A 552 10.98 33.07 -6.74
N GLY A 553 11.01 34.34 -6.31
CA GLY A 553 11.98 35.32 -6.81
C GLY A 553 11.72 35.91 -8.20
N GLY A 554 10.48 35.88 -8.72
CA GLY A 554 10.03 36.69 -9.87
C GLY A 554 10.58 36.32 -11.26
N ARG A 555 11.45 35.31 -11.38
CA ARG A 555 12.16 35.00 -12.64
C ARG A 555 11.33 34.31 -13.73
N GLN A 556 10.10 33.86 -13.43
CA GLN A 556 9.19 33.25 -14.42
C GLN A 556 7.74 33.61 -14.08
N GLN A 557 7.31 34.83 -14.37
CA GLN A 557 5.95 35.29 -14.08
C GLN A 557 4.90 34.61 -14.99
N TYR A 558 5.29 34.23 -16.20
CA TYR A 558 4.39 33.69 -17.23
C TYR A 558 4.87 32.34 -17.76
N SER A 559 3.91 31.51 -18.15
CA SER A 559 4.10 30.38 -19.06
C SER A 559 3.58 30.77 -20.45
N TYR A 560 4.17 30.18 -21.50
CA TYR A 560 3.85 30.52 -22.88
C TYR A 560 3.34 29.29 -23.63
N ALA A 561 2.35 29.48 -24.49
CA ALA A 561 1.82 28.43 -25.35
C ALA A 561 1.61 28.93 -26.77
N VAL A 562 1.89 28.08 -27.75
CA VAL A 562 1.51 28.32 -29.13
C VAL A 562 0.17 27.66 -29.42
N LYS A 563 -0.77 28.45 -29.92
CA LYS A 563 -2.08 28.03 -30.43
C LYS A 563 -1.98 27.78 -31.93
N CYS A 564 -2.49 26.65 -32.38
CA CYS A 564 -2.53 26.27 -33.78
C CYS A 564 -3.81 25.50 -34.12
N TRP A 565 -4.10 25.36 -35.41
CA TRP A 565 -5.25 24.61 -35.91
C TRP A 565 -4.76 23.46 -36.78
N CYS A 566 -5.34 22.29 -36.57
CA CYS A 566 -5.11 21.15 -37.44
C CYS A 566 -5.84 21.42 -38.78
N PRO A 567 -5.14 21.52 -39.93
CA PRO A 567 -5.75 21.91 -41.20
C PRO A 567 -6.83 20.93 -41.70
N SER A 568 -6.71 19.64 -41.36
CA SER A 568 -7.63 18.57 -41.75
C SER A 568 -8.88 18.50 -40.86
N THR A 569 -8.71 18.60 -39.53
CA THR A 569 -9.81 18.43 -38.56
C THR A 569 -10.41 19.76 -38.12
N LYS A 570 -9.76 20.88 -38.45
CA LYS A 570 -10.05 22.23 -37.96
C LYS A 570 -10.07 22.34 -36.43
N LYS A 571 -9.53 21.33 -35.73
CA LYS A 571 -9.46 21.33 -34.26
C LYS A 571 -8.37 22.27 -33.80
N GLU A 572 -8.66 22.92 -32.69
CA GLU A 572 -7.76 23.81 -31.97
C GLU A 572 -6.79 23.01 -31.10
N HIS A 573 -5.52 23.36 -31.15
CA HIS A 573 -4.44 22.76 -30.37
C HIS A 573 -3.62 23.85 -29.67
N TRP A 574 -3.12 23.52 -28.48
CA TRP A 574 -2.25 24.39 -27.69
C TRP A 574 -1.06 23.58 -27.20
N LEU A 575 0.14 24.12 -27.40
CA LEU A 575 1.40 23.48 -27.03
C LEU A 575 2.20 24.45 -26.17
N TRP A 576 2.61 24.02 -24.97
CA TRP A 576 3.48 24.81 -24.11
C TRP A 576 4.87 24.96 -24.74
N ILE A 577 5.45 26.15 -24.68
CA ILE A 577 6.75 26.50 -25.29
C ILE A 577 7.68 27.15 -24.25
N GLU A 578 8.99 27.06 -24.48
CA GLU A 578 9.97 27.82 -23.70
C GLU A 578 9.89 29.33 -23.95
N GLN A 579 10.26 30.10 -22.92
CA GLN A 579 10.22 31.56 -22.94
C GLN A 579 11.04 32.17 -24.09
N GLU A 580 12.15 31.55 -24.49
CA GLU A 580 13.02 32.03 -25.57
C GLU A 580 12.36 32.03 -26.95
N TYR A 581 11.26 31.29 -27.15
CA TYR A 581 10.55 31.22 -28.43
C TYR A 581 9.30 32.11 -28.49
N LYS A 582 8.98 32.83 -27.41
CA LYS A 582 7.68 33.53 -27.27
C LYS A 582 7.47 34.68 -28.27
N ASP A 583 8.55 35.29 -28.76
CA ASP A 583 8.51 36.52 -29.53
C ASP A 583 8.26 36.27 -31.04
N ASP A 584 8.23 35.00 -31.47
CA ASP A 584 8.02 34.61 -32.87
C ASP A 584 7.17 33.32 -32.99
N ALA A 585 5.92 33.45 -33.43
CA ALA A 585 4.99 32.33 -33.49
C ALA A 585 5.41 31.18 -34.43
N LEU A 586 6.16 31.48 -35.50
CA LEU A 586 6.68 30.46 -36.43
C LEU A 586 7.82 29.65 -35.80
N THR A 587 8.72 30.31 -35.08
CA THR A 587 9.80 29.68 -34.31
C THR A 587 9.22 28.89 -33.13
N ALA A 588 8.19 29.42 -32.47
CA ALA A 588 7.48 28.75 -31.38
C ALA A 588 6.86 27.40 -31.79
N ILE A 589 6.15 27.33 -32.93
CA ILE A 589 5.62 26.03 -33.37
C ILE A 589 6.74 25.08 -33.83
N ALA A 590 7.74 25.58 -34.55
CA ALA A 590 8.86 24.75 -35.00
C ALA A 590 9.63 24.14 -33.82
N SER A 591 9.81 24.88 -32.73
CA SER A 591 10.56 24.42 -31.55
C SER A 591 9.87 23.32 -30.76
N THR A 592 8.56 23.11 -30.97
CA THR A 592 7.83 21.97 -30.38
C THR A 592 8.28 20.62 -30.96
N PHE A 593 8.95 20.63 -32.11
CA PHE A 593 9.53 19.44 -32.72
C PHE A 593 11.05 19.43 -32.56
N ARG A 594 11.56 18.36 -31.95
CA ARG A 594 13.00 18.20 -31.66
C ARG A 594 13.53 16.94 -32.31
N ILE A 595 14.67 17.06 -32.97
CA ILE A 595 15.29 15.99 -33.75
C ILE A 595 16.77 15.93 -33.41
N HIS A 596 17.36 14.73 -33.46
CA HIS A 596 18.80 14.57 -33.40
C HIS A 596 19.48 15.37 -34.52
N SER A 597 20.46 16.18 -34.15
CA SER A 597 21.13 17.11 -35.07
C SER A 597 21.75 16.43 -36.29
N ASN A 598 22.21 15.19 -36.15
CA ASN A 598 22.79 14.42 -37.25
C ASN A 598 21.78 14.04 -38.34
N LEU A 599 20.47 14.05 -38.05
CA LEU A 599 19.44 13.69 -39.02
C LEU A 599 19.06 14.88 -39.91
N ILE A 600 19.11 16.11 -39.38
CA ILE A 600 18.58 17.32 -40.03
C ILE A 600 19.06 17.50 -41.49
N PRO A 601 20.37 17.37 -41.82
CA PRO A 601 20.86 17.54 -43.20
C PRO A 601 20.29 16.50 -44.19
N TYR A 602 19.88 15.36 -43.67
CA TYR A 602 19.41 14.20 -44.43
C TYR A 602 17.89 14.08 -44.46
N ILE A 603 17.15 14.98 -43.81
CA ILE A 603 15.70 15.02 -43.92
C ILE A 603 15.34 15.41 -45.36
N ARG A 604 14.59 14.54 -46.02
CA ARG A 604 13.97 14.78 -47.32
C ARG A 604 12.72 15.61 -47.16
N CYS A 605 11.85 15.23 -46.22
CA CYS A 605 10.64 15.97 -45.88
C CYS A 605 10.11 15.58 -44.50
N LEU A 606 9.23 16.44 -43.98
CA LEU A 606 8.47 16.27 -42.75
C LEU A 606 7.00 16.02 -43.08
N LYS A 607 6.40 15.06 -42.39
CA LYS A 607 4.95 14.78 -42.44
C LYS A 607 4.42 14.78 -41.02
N ARG A 608 3.36 15.54 -40.76
CA ARG A 608 2.83 15.75 -39.41
C ARG A 608 1.40 15.21 -39.30
N GLN A 609 1.07 14.62 -38.16
CA GLN A 609 -0.30 14.29 -37.78
C GLN A 609 -0.48 14.60 -36.29
N GLY A 610 -1.18 15.69 -35.96
CA GLY A 610 -1.29 16.18 -34.58
C GLY A 610 0.07 16.53 -33.95
N ASP A 611 0.47 15.80 -32.91
CA ASP A 611 1.76 15.90 -32.20
C ASP A 611 2.83 14.91 -32.71
N LEU A 612 2.48 14.04 -33.67
CA LEU A 612 3.41 13.11 -34.31
C LEU A 612 4.09 13.77 -35.53
N LEU A 613 5.41 13.63 -35.61
CA LEU A 613 6.22 14.04 -36.75
C LEU A 613 6.96 12.84 -37.35
N ILE A 614 6.74 12.60 -38.63
CA ILE A 614 7.46 11.59 -39.41
C ILE A 614 8.52 12.31 -40.24
N CYS A 615 9.76 11.90 -40.07
CA CYS A 615 10.91 12.41 -40.81
C CYS A 615 11.27 11.39 -41.90
N GLU A 616 11.02 11.73 -43.16
CA GLU A 616 11.50 10.93 -44.28
C GLU A 616 12.96 11.30 -44.55
N LEU A 617 13.87 10.34 -44.46
CA LEU A 617 15.30 10.58 -44.70
C LEU A 617 15.69 10.23 -46.14
N LYS A 618 16.67 10.93 -46.67
CA LYS A 618 17.27 10.65 -47.99
C LYS A 618 18.01 9.30 -47.99
N GLU A 619 18.53 8.89 -46.84
CA GLU A 619 19.21 7.62 -46.63
C GLU A 619 19.04 7.14 -45.19
N LYS A 620 19.38 5.87 -44.91
CA LYS A 620 19.18 5.26 -43.60
C LYS A 620 20.28 5.67 -42.63
N ILE A 621 19.96 6.57 -41.71
CA ILE A 621 20.88 7.08 -40.69
C ILE A 621 20.34 6.77 -39.30
N ALA A 622 21.22 6.27 -38.42
CA ALA A 622 20.88 6.07 -37.02
C ALA A 622 20.85 7.43 -36.28
N PRO A 623 19.79 7.75 -35.52
CA PRO A 623 19.74 8.98 -34.73
C PRO A 623 20.89 9.03 -33.70
N ALA A 624 21.63 10.14 -33.65
CA ALA A 624 22.76 10.34 -32.74
C ALA A 624 23.04 11.84 -32.49
N GLY A 625 23.76 12.16 -31.42
CA GLY A 625 24.09 13.54 -31.06
C GLY A 625 22.96 14.27 -30.33
N GLU A 626 23.12 15.57 -30.15
CA GLU A 626 22.20 16.40 -29.37
C GLU A 626 20.83 16.56 -30.05
N ILE A 627 19.78 16.64 -29.23
CA ILE A 627 18.38 16.80 -29.68
C ILE A 627 18.03 18.28 -29.58
N TRP A 628 17.92 18.95 -30.73
CA TRP A 628 17.67 20.39 -30.79
C TRP A 628 16.29 20.67 -31.40
N PRO A 629 15.63 21.77 -30.99
CA PRO A 629 14.43 22.23 -31.65
C PRO A 629 14.71 22.61 -33.10
N LEU A 630 13.77 22.29 -34.00
CA LEU A 630 13.85 22.76 -35.38
C LEU A 630 13.72 24.28 -35.44
N THR A 631 14.50 24.90 -36.30
CA THR A 631 14.28 26.29 -36.69
C THR A 631 13.02 26.39 -37.56
N ALA A 632 12.40 27.58 -37.61
CA ALA A 632 11.26 27.83 -38.50
C ALA A 632 11.58 27.48 -39.97
N SER A 633 12.81 27.80 -40.42
CA SER A 633 13.28 27.48 -41.77
C SER A 633 13.34 25.97 -42.00
N GLU A 634 13.96 25.21 -41.10
CA GLU A 634 14.05 23.75 -41.22
C GLU A 634 12.65 23.10 -41.19
N TYR A 635 11.77 23.57 -40.31
CA TYR A 635 10.42 23.03 -40.21
C TYR A 635 9.59 23.28 -41.47
N PHE A 636 9.38 24.54 -41.84
CA PHE A 636 8.45 24.89 -42.92
C PHE A 636 8.99 24.58 -44.32
N ASN A 637 10.31 24.66 -44.54
CA ASN A 637 10.88 24.29 -45.84
C ASN A 637 10.83 22.78 -46.09
N LEU A 638 10.76 21.97 -45.04
CA LEU A 638 10.71 20.50 -45.15
C LEU A 638 9.30 19.94 -44.96
N LEU A 639 8.36 20.68 -44.38
CA LEU A 639 6.97 20.25 -44.21
C LEU A 639 6.30 20.02 -45.57
N ARG A 640 5.79 18.81 -45.79
CA ARG A 640 5.12 18.41 -47.04
C ARG A 640 3.75 17.81 -46.84
N ALA A 641 3.40 17.33 -45.66
CA ALA A 641 2.06 16.83 -45.37
C ALA A 641 1.67 17.16 -43.92
N GLU A 642 0.42 17.53 -43.70
CA GLU A 642 -0.17 17.70 -42.37
C GLU A 642 -1.62 17.21 -42.39
N THR A 643 -1.96 16.30 -41.47
CA THR A 643 -3.29 15.67 -41.36
C THR A 643 -3.81 15.59 -39.93
#